data_AF-A0A350Q932-F1
#
_entry.id   AF-A0A350Q932-F1
#
_cell.length_a   1.000
_cell.length_b   1.000
_cell.length_c   1.000
_cell.angle_alpha   90.00
_cell.angle_beta   90.00
_cell.angle_gamma   90.00
#
_symmetry.space_group_name_H-M   'P 1'
#
loop_
_entity.id
_entity.type
_entity.pdbx_description
1 polymer ?
#
loop_
_entity_poly.entity_id
_entity_poly.type
_entity_poly.pdbx_seq_one_letter_code
_entity_poly.pdbx_strand_id
1 'polypeptide(L)'
;MFGFTDAGARMLAYNVLTLLALAVSAAALWTAFKNRLVPLMVTFGLLITGGLAVGQVYPSFVQRFRVEPNELERESEYILENMRFTKMGFDLTDLERREFDYERTPNVDWLAAAAQFEGLPIWSPQALLTTYRQLEARYPYYEFSGVTVDRYEGLDGLVPVTVAVREVLPRGIQDQNWQNLHLRDEYIRGMGGVVSAATARTPEGRPSMFVSGIPPEFSASDDAPLGVNLTRPEVYIGIRPQQYAIVNSVATGDAAGVEGGEQQPGVDFPEGIQLDSPLRRLALAWRFRDWNLLISGEVNRSSRFVFRRDVLDRVTRLSGQLLRFPEAPYPVIHEGRIVWILEGFTWTSSFPLSTLQDLEAGRAVRYVRNSVKITIDGVTGEVNFYIVDDVDPLLQAYAEGLPGLFRPLSDMPGGLRDHIRYPRSMLSLQARVLYQYHQETSPLFHGQQDVWTLPQELAQGTTPVPYQPEYGLYRLPGEEESDFLLTSVFVPRGRQNLTAILTASSDPDRYGELVLFDVPVEDQVPGPRQVEALIEQDPVISQQFSLWRTGGSQVWTGHLHLVPVGRTLLYMEPVFLAAEEDAIPDLTRFVVSDGYRVAMEETLQESIQALARIADASAPDLIFADGPVDLPSLDTDQWPAEALALLEVADGALRTGDFQGFGDALDELRALLERLSTGPTN
;
A
#
# COMPACT_ATOMS: atom_id res chain seq x y z
N MET A 1 20.06 -13.89 -14.77
CA MET A 1 19.10 -14.92 -15.21
C MET A 1 19.87 -16.20 -15.46
N PHE A 2 19.30 -17.37 -15.20
CA PHE A 2 19.90 -18.65 -15.60
C PHE A 2 19.62 -18.84 -17.09
N GLY A 3 20.66 -18.86 -17.92
CA GLY A 3 20.51 -18.85 -19.40
C GLY A 3 20.89 -20.16 -20.09
N PHE A 4 20.81 -20.17 -21.43
CA PHE A 4 21.15 -21.34 -22.26
C PHE A 4 22.58 -21.86 -22.01
N THR A 5 23.52 -20.95 -21.80
CA THR A 5 24.92 -21.30 -21.48
C THR A 5 25.06 -21.93 -20.10
N ASP A 6 24.24 -21.52 -19.12
CA ASP A 6 24.27 -22.12 -17.78
C ASP A 6 23.72 -23.55 -17.81
N ALA A 7 22.59 -23.75 -18.48
CA ALA A 7 21.93 -25.05 -18.62
C ALA A 7 22.73 -26.04 -19.47
N GLY A 8 23.20 -25.62 -20.64
CA GLY A 8 23.84 -26.50 -21.61
C GLY A 8 25.34 -26.68 -21.40
N ALA A 9 26.05 -25.64 -20.96
CA ALA A 9 27.50 -25.66 -20.86
C ALA A 9 28.01 -25.77 -19.41
N ARG A 10 27.47 -24.96 -18.47
CA ARG A 10 27.95 -24.98 -17.08
C ARG A 10 27.50 -26.22 -16.31
N MET A 11 26.26 -26.69 -16.46
CA MET A 11 25.83 -27.94 -15.82
C MET A 11 26.62 -29.15 -16.31
N LEU A 12 26.84 -29.26 -17.63
CA LEU A 12 27.69 -30.31 -18.19
C LEU A 12 29.12 -30.20 -17.65
N ALA A 13 29.65 -28.98 -17.55
CA ALA A 13 30.96 -28.73 -16.96
C ALA A 13 31.05 -29.20 -15.50
N TYR A 14 30.06 -28.90 -14.67
CA TYR A 14 30.01 -29.35 -13.28
C TYR A 14 29.86 -30.87 -13.15
N ASN A 15 29.10 -31.51 -14.04
CA ASN A 15 29.00 -32.98 -14.08
C ASN A 15 30.35 -33.62 -14.42
N VAL A 16 31.07 -33.09 -15.41
CA VAL A 16 32.43 -33.55 -15.75
C VAL A 16 33.40 -33.34 -14.59
N LEU A 17 33.34 -32.17 -13.92
CA LEU A 17 34.16 -31.88 -12.75
C LEU A 17 33.86 -32.81 -11.58
N THR A 18 32.60 -33.18 -11.37
CA THR A 18 32.18 -34.15 -10.35
C THR A 18 32.80 -35.53 -10.63
N LEU A 19 32.75 -36.00 -11.88
CA LEU A 19 33.38 -37.26 -12.28
C LEU A 19 34.92 -37.22 -12.11
N LEU A 20 35.56 -36.11 -12.48
CA LEU A 20 37.00 -35.92 -12.26
C LEU A 20 37.35 -35.89 -10.76
N ALA A 21 36.54 -35.25 -9.93
CA ALA A 21 36.73 -35.22 -8.48
C ALA A 21 36.61 -36.63 -7.87
N LEU A 22 35.64 -37.43 -8.33
CA LEU A 22 35.51 -38.84 -7.94
C LEU A 22 36.72 -39.67 -8.39
N ALA A 23 37.24 -39.43 -9.61
CA ALA A 23 38.43 -40.11 -10.12
C ALA A 23 39.69 -39.75 -9.31
N VAL A 24 39.86 -38.48 -8.93
CA VAL A 24 40.93 -38.04 -8.01
C VAL A 24 40.80 -38.73 -6.66
N SER A 25 39.59 -38.82 -6.11
CA SER A 25 39.34 -39.50 -4.84
C SER A 25 39.71 -40.99 -4.90
N ALA A 26 39.31 -41.69 -5.97
CA ALA A 26 39.69 -43.08 -6.20
C ALA A 26 41.20 -43.27 -6.40
N ALA A 27 41.86 -42.36 -7.13
CA ALA A 27 43.31 -42.38 -7.32
C ALA A 27 44.09 -42.08 -6.04
N ALA A 28 43.56 -41.21 -5.17
CA ALA A 28 44.12 -40.95 -3.84
C ALA A 28 44.05 -42.22 -2.97
N LEU A 29 42.89 -42.88 -2.93
CA LEU A 29 42.73 -44.16 -2.23
C LEU A 29 43.69 -45.23 -2.78
N TRP A 30 43.77 -45.39 -4.10
CA TRP A 30 44.69 -46.34 -4.74
C TRP A 30 46.15 -46.04 -4.43
N THR A 31 46.53 -44.77 -4.46
CA THR A 31 47.87 -44.29 -4.12
C THR A 31 48.24 -44.63 -2.68
N ALA A 32 47.30 -44.46 -1.74
CA ALA A 32 47.50 -44.84 -0.34
C ALA A 32 47.78 -46.35 -0.18
N PHE A 33 47.12 -47.22 -0.96
CA PHE A 33 47.36 -48.66 -0.91
C PHE A 33 48.62 -49.13 -1.63
N LYS A 34 49.00 -48.50 -2.75
CA LYS A 34 50.10 -48.94 -3.62
C LYS A 34 51.39 -48.12 -3.49
N ASN A 35 51.38 -47.07 -2.67
CA ASN A 35 52.50 -46.17 -2.38
C ASN A 35 53.14 -45.55 -3.63
N ARG A 36 52.33 -45.24 -4.65
CA ARG A 36 52.75 -44.62 -5.92
C ARG A 36 52.01 -43.31 -6.14
N LEU A 37 52.71 -42.18 -6.13
CA LEU A 37 52.11 -40.84 -6.25
C LEU A 37 51.65 -40.45 -7.67
N VAL A 38 52.13 -41.17 -8.70
CA VAL A 38 51.89 -40.82 -10.11
C VAL A 38 50.39 -40.77 -10.48
N PRO A 39 49.54 -41.76 -10.13
CA PRO A 39 48.11 -41.71 -10.47
C PRO A 39 47.41 -40.49 -9.87
N LEU A 40 47.71 -40.16 -8.60
CA LEU A 40 47.17 -38.99 -7.93
C LEU A 40 47.57 -37.70 -8.65
N MET A 41 48.86 -37.54 -8.97
CA MET A 41 49.38 -36.36 -9.68
C MET A 41 48.71 -36.18 -11.06
N VAL A 42 48.52 -37.27 -11.80
CA VAL A 42 47.86 -37.25 -13.12
C VAL A 42 46.40 -36.85 -13.00
N THR A 43 45.64 -37.49 -12.11
CA THR A 43 44.22 -37.17 -11.93
C THR A 43 44.00 -35.76 -11.37
N PHE A 44 44.88 -35.31 -10.47
CA PHE A 44 44.80 -33.97 -9.89
C PHE A 44 45.16 -32.90 -10.92
N GLY A 45 46.19 -33.14 -11.75
CA GLY A 45 46.50 -32.30 -12.90
C GLY A 45 45.33 -32.20 -13.86
N LEU A 46 44.71 -33.34 -14.21
CA LEU A 46 43.50 -33.39 -15.04
C LEU A 46 42.32 -32.62 -14.43
N LEU A 47 42.13 -32.67 -13.11
CA LEU A 47 41.08 -31.90 -12.44
C LEU A 47 41.33 -30.39 -12.54
N ILE A 48 42.58 -29.94 -12.33
CA ILE A 48 42.93 -28.52 -12.45
C ILE A 48 42.79 -28.05 -13.90
N THR A 49 43.38 -28.77 -14.86
CA THR A 49 43.32 -28.40 -16.29
C THR A 49 41.90 -28.50 -16.83
N GLY A 50 41.17 -29.55 -16.44
CA GLY A 50 39.76 -29.74 -16.77
C GLY A 50 38.88 -28.66 -16.17
N GLY A 51 39.08 -28.30 -14.90
CA GLY A 51 38.34 -27.21 -14.24
C GLY A 51 38.55 -25.86 -14.90
N LEU A 52 39.79 -25.55 -15.32
CA LEU A 52 40.09 -24.30 -16.01
C LEU A 52 39.49 -24.26 -17.43
N ALA A 53 39.68 -25.33 -18.21
CA ALA A 53 39.22 -25.42 -19.59
C ALA A 53 37.69 -25.54 -19.70
N VAL A 54 37.09 -26.41 -18.89
CA VAL A 54 35.67 -26.73 -18.93
C VAL A 54 34.84 -25.71 -18.14
N GLY A 55 35.40 -25.12 -17.08
CA GLY A 55 34.71 -24.11 -16.27
C GLY A 55 34.74 -22.68 -16.85
N GLN A 56 35.81 -22.28 -17.56
CA GLN A 56 35.92 -20.92 -18.09
C GLN A 56 35.92 -20.82 -19.61
N VAL A 57 36.63 -21.71 -20.31
CA VAL A 57 36.81 -21.59 -21.77
C VAL A 57 35.57 -22.08 -22.51
N TYR A 58 35.02 -23.24 -22.12
CA TYR A 58 33.87 -23.83 -22.81
C TYR A 58 32.58 -22.98 -22.73
N PRO A 59 32.14 -22.46 -21.56
CA PRO A 59 30.96 -21.61 -21.47
C PRO A 59 31.11 -20.30 -22.25
N SER A 60 32.29 -19.67 -22.19
CA SER A 60 32.59 -18.43 -22.91
C SER A 60 32.57 -18.62 -24.43
N PHE A 61 33.03 -19.78 -24.92
CA PHE A 61 32.98 -20.11 -26.34
C PHE A 61 31.54 -20.36 -26.82
N VAL A 62 30.73 -21.07 -26.03
CA VAL A 62 29.30 -21.27 -26.34
C VAL A 62 28.55 -19.95 -26.33
N GLN A 63 28.79 -19.08 -25.33
CA GLN A 63 28.19 -17.74 -25.28
C GLN A 63 28.51 -16.94 -26.54
N ARG A 64 29.80 -16.81 -26.89
CA ARG A 64 30.28 -15.93 -27.97
C ARG A 64 29.94 -16.39 -29.39
N PHE A 65 29.92 -17.71 -29.63
CA PHE A 65 29.76 -18.26 -30.99
C PHE A 65 28.38 -18.87 -31.26
N ARG A 66 27.57 -19.11 -30.23
CA ARG A 66 26.26 -19.78 -30.37
C ARG A 66 25.11 -18.99 -29.77
N VAL A 67 25.33 -18.24 -28.69
CA VAL A 67 24.29 -17.45 -28.03
C VAL A 67 24.25 -16.03 -28.56
N GLU A 68 25.33 -15.25 -28.48
CA GLU A 68 25.39 -13.86 -28.97
C GLU A 68 24.87 -13.65 -30.41
N PRO A 69 25.08 -14.57 -31.38
CA PRO A 69 24.55 -14.39 -32.74
C PRO A 69 23.04 -14.60 -32.89
N ASN A 70 22.38 -15.27 -31.94
CA ASN A 70 20.94 -15.58 -31.96
C ASN A 70 20.39 -15.71 -30.53
N GLU A 71 20.66 -14.69 -29.72
CA GLU A 71 20.47 -14.69 -28.26
C GLU A 71 18.99 -14.78 -27.90
N LEU A 72 18.15 -14.01 -28.60
CA LEU A 72 16.71 -13.99 -28.35
C LEU A 72 16.07 -15.37 -28.54
N GLU A 73 16.33 -16.09 -29.63
CA GLU A 73 15.71 -17.41 -29.89
C GLU A 73 16.20 -18.48 -28.89
N ARG A 74 17.48 -18.39 -28.46
CA ARG A 74 18.09 -19.37 -27.54
C ARG A 74 17.78 -19.13 -26.08
N GLU A 75 17.58 -17.87 -25.69
CA GLU A 75 17.29 -17.48 -24.31
C GLU A 75 15.79 -17.34 -24.03
N SER A 76 14.93 -17.32 -25.05
CA SER A 76 13.48 -17.14 -24.91
C SER A 76 12.84 -18.07 -23.89
N GLU A 77 13.14 -19.38 -23.96
CA GLU A 77 12.58 -20.37 -23.02
C GLU A 77 13.01 -20.08 -21.56
N TYR A 78 14.27 -19.69 -21.36
CA TYR A 78 14.81 -19.37 -20.03
C TYR A 78 14.25 -18.07 -19.47
N ILE A 79 13.99 -17.08 -20.35
CA ILE A 79 13.32 -15.83 -19.99
C ILE A 79 11.89 -16.13 -19.54
N LEU A 80 11.13 -16.91 -20.31
CA LEU A 80 9.76 -17.31 -19.93
C LEU A 80 9.73 -18.08 -18.61
N GLU A 81 10.69 -18.99 -18.39
CA GLU A 81 10.81 -19.70 -17.12
C GLU A 81 11.17 -18.77 -15.95
N ASN A 82 12.12 -17.85 -16.13
CA ASN A 82 12.43 -16.83 -15.13
C ASN A 82 11.20 -15.97 -14.81
N MET A 83 10.43 -15.57 -15.83
CA MET A 83 9.20 -14.80 -15.65
C MET A 83 8.16 -15.59 -14.87
N ARG A 84 7.91 -16.85 -15.25
CA ARG A 84 6.98 -17.75 -14.57
C ARG A 84 7.36 -17.99 -13.11
N PHE A 85 8.61 -18.37 -12.85
CA PHE A 85 9.10 -18.63 -11.49
C PHE A 85 9.18 -17.35 -10.65
N THR A 86 9.45 -16.18 -11.25
CA THR A 86 9.41 -14.91 -10.51
C THR A 86 7.97 -14.57 -10.12
N LYS A 87 7.00 -14.66 -11.03
CA LYS A 87 5.57 -14.45 -10.72
C LYS A 87 5.08 -15.44 -9.65
N MET A 88 5.45 -16.72 -9.77
CA MET A 88 5.15 -17.73 -8.75
C MET A 88 5.78 -17.39 -7.40
N GLY A 89 7.06 -16.97 -7.37
CA GLY A 89 7.77 -16.63 -6.14
C GLY A 89 7.16 -15.47 -5.36
N PHE A 90 6.56 -14.50 -6.04
CA PHE A 90 6.01 -13.28 -5.44
C PHE A 90 4.48 -13.19 -5.47
N ASP A 91 3.81 -14.32 -5.69
CA ASP A 91 2.36 -14.44 -5.64
C ASP A 91 1.62 -13.58 -6.66
N LEU A 92 2.07 -13.67 -7.91
CA LEU A 92 1.54 -12.95 -9.06
C LEU A 92 1.04 -13.91 -10.15
N THR A 93 0.79 -15.17 -9.80
CA THR A 93 0.34 -16.18 -10.78
C THR A 93 -1.14 -16.00 -11.10
N ASP A 94 -1.94 -15.69 -10.08
CA ASP A 94 -3.39 -15.49 -10.18
C ASP A 94 -3.77 -14.00 -10.25
N LEU A 95 -2.81 -13.13 -10.61
CA LEU A 95 -3.06 -11.71 -10.85
C LEU A 95 -4.06 -11.55 -12.00
N GLU A 96 -5.23 -10.99 -11.72
CA GLU A 96 -6.21 -10.68 -12.74
C GLU A 96 -5.80 -9.39 -13.47
N ARG A 97 -5.90 -9.42 -14.80
CA ARG A 97 -5.56 -8.29 -15.66
C ARG A 97 -6.82 -7.81 -16.36
N ARG A 98 -7.15 -6.52 -16.19
CA ARG A 98 -8.31 -5.88 -16.80
C ARG A 98 -7.85 -4.64 -17.57
N GLU A 99 -8.43 -4.39 -18.73
CA GLU A 99 -8.20 -3.13 -19.43
C GLU A 99 -9.12 -2.05 -18.85
N PHE A 100 -8.57 -0.87 -18.54
CA PHE A 100 -9.36 0.27 -18.12
C PHE A 100 -9.67 1.14 -19.34
N ASP A 101 -10.90 1.04 -19.82
CA ASP A 101 -11.39 1.74 -21.01
C ASP A 101 -11.69 3.22 -20.68
N TYR A 102 -10.62 4.02 -20.62
CA TYR A 102 -10.66 5.42 -20.21
C TYR A 102 -11.33 6.29 -21.26
N GLU A 103 -12.21 7.18 -20.80
CA GLU A 103 -12.86 8.18 -21.62
C GLU A 103 -12.77 9.55 -20.96
N ARG A 104 -12.19 10.51 -21.69
CA ARG A 104 -12.23 11.92 -21.32
C ARG A 104 -13.61 12.48 -21.64
N THR A 105 -14.54 12.38 -20.70
CA THR A 105 -15.91 12.89 -20.84
C THR A 105 -16.18 14.07 -19.90
N PRO A 106 -16.91 15.11 -20.35
CA PRO A 106 -17.44 16.12 -19.44
C PRO A 106 -18.62 15.58 -18.60
N ASN A 107 -19.28 14.50 -19.05
CA ASN A 107 -20.47 13.92 -18.42
C ASN A 107 -20.07 12.91 -17.33
N VAL A 108 -19.43 13.39 -16.27
CA VAL A 108 -19.09 12.56 -15.10
C VAL A 108 -20.33 12.41 -14.22
N ASP A 109 -20.58 11.20 -13.72
CA ASP A 109 -21.56 10.99 -12.65
C ASP A 109 -20.98 11.51 -11.32
N TRP A 110 -21.27 12.78 -11.03
CA TRP A 110 -20.77 13.46 -9.83
C TRP A 110 -21.35 12.91 -8.53
N LEU A 111 -22.50 12.23 -8.57
CA LEU A 111 -23.05 11.55 -7.39
C LEU A 111 -22.25 10.29 -7.09
N ALA A 112 -21.94 9.49 -8.12
CA ALA A 112 -21.04 8.36 -7.97
C ALA A 112 -19.63 8.79 -7.53
N ALA A 113 -19.13 9.92 -8.04
CA ALA A 113 -17.86 10.50 -7.62
C ALA A 113 -17.82 10.83 -6.12
N ALA A 114 -18.87 11.47 -5.60
CA ALA A 114 -18.98 11.77 -4.17
C ALA A 114 -18.94 10.49 -3.33
N ALA A 115 -19.72 9.48 -3.71
CA ALA A 115 -19.74 8.19 -3.00
C ALA A 115 -18.37 7.48 -3.02
N GLN A 116 -17.61 7.57 -4.10
CA GLN A 116 -16.25 6.98 -4.17
C GLN A 116 -15.27 7.73 -3.27
N PHE A 117 -15.31 9.07 -3.23
CA PHE A 117 -14.41 9.84 -2.37
C PHE A 117 -14.75 9.76 -0.89
N GLU A 118 -16.03 9.59 -0.53
CA GLU A 118 -16.49 9.47 0.86
C GLU A 118 -15.87 8.28 1.61
N GLY A 119 -15.47 7.23 0.91
CA GLY A 119 -14.81 6.06 1.51
C GLY A 119 -13.28 6.13 1.58
N LEU A 120 -12.66 7.25 1.15
CA LEU A 120 -11.21 7.42 1.13
C LEU A 120 -10.71 8.18 2.36
N PRO A 121 -9.59 7.75 2.98
CA PRO A 121 -9.07 8.43 4.16
C PRO A 121 -8.54 9.82 3.79
N ILE A 122 -9.12 10.87 4.37
CA ILE A 122 -8.73 12.26 4.09
C ILE A 122 -7.55 12.73 4.94
N TRP A 123 -7.10 11.89 5.87
CA TRP A 123 -6.11 12.24 6.87
C TRP A 123 -4.77 11.55 6.61
N SER A 124 -3.67 12.33 6.57
CA SER A 124 -2.34 11.71 6.53
C SER A 124 -1.97 11.09 7.88
N PRO A 125 -1.33 9.91 7.94
CA PRO A 125 -0.94 9.28 9.19
C PRO A 125 -0.05 10.16 10.09
N GLN A 126 0.82 10.99 9.49
CA GLN A 126 1.67 11.92 10.24
C GLN A 126 0.88 13.10 10.82
N ALA A 127 -0.06 13.67 10.06
CA ALA A 127 -0.91 14.75 10.56
C ALA A 127 -1.77 14.29 11.75
N LEU A 128 -2.35 13.09 11.67
CA LEU A 128 -3.09 12.49 12.78
C LEU A 128 -2.19 12.22 13.97
N LEU A 129 -1.01 11.66 13.75
CA LEU A 129 -0.08 11.35 14.84
C LEU A 129 0.32 12.60 15.62
N THR A 130 0.60 13.72 14.93
CA THR A 130 0.87 15.02 15.55
C THR A 130 -0.34 15.52 16.33
N THR A 131 -1.54 15.43 15.74
CA THR A 131 -2.79 15.85 16.37
C THR A 131 -3.08 15.06 17.64
N TYR A 132 -2.98 13.72 17.59
CA TYR A 132 -3.22 12.86 18.75
C TYR A 132 -2.18 13.09 19.86
N ARG A 133 -0.90 13.31 19.52
CA ARG A 133 0.12 13.66 20.52
C ARG A 133 -0.22 14.95 21.26
N GLN A 134 -0.71 15.96 20.57
CA GLN A 134 -1.02 17.25 21.20
C GLN A 134 -2.35 17.23 21.97
N LEU A 135 -3.37 16.55 21.44
CA LEU A 135 -4.71 16.56 22.04
C LEU A 135 -4.93 15.45 23.07
N GLU A 136 -4.41 14.26 22.81
CA GLU A 136 -4.76 13.04 23.54
C GLU A 136 -3.62 12.52 24.44
N ALA A 137 -2.36 12.89 24.20
CA ALA A 137 -1.25 12.53 25.08
C ALA A 137 -1.06 13.54 26.24
N ARG A 138 -2.13 13.77 27.02
CA ARG A 138 -2.19 14.75 28.12
C ARG A 138 -1.06 14.62 29.15
N TYR A 139 -0.54 13.42 29.33
CA TYR A 139 0.54 13.13 30.26
C TYR A 139 1.83 12.76 29.50
N PRO A 140 3.00 13.26 29.93
CA PRO A 140 4.27 13.07 29.20
C PRO A 140 4.73 11.61 29.14
N TYR A 141 4.18 10.73 30.00
CA TYR A 141 4.45 9.30 30.00
C TYR A 141 3.50 8.50 29.10
N TYR A 142 2.59 9.14 28.37
CA TYR A 142 1.84 8.52 27.28
C TYR A 142 2.32 9.03 25.93
N GLU A 143 2.35 8.14 24.94
CA GLU A 143 2.85 8.46 23.61
C GLU A 143 2.17 7.59 22.56
N PHE A 144 1.93 8.13 21.37
CA PHE A 144 1.40 7.39 20.21
C PHE A 144 2.54 6.94 19.29
N SER A 145 2.52 5.67 18.91
CA SER A 145 3.59 5.07 18.10
C SER A 145 3.29 5.16 16.60
N GLY A 146 2.02 5.19 16.23
CA GLY A 146 1.54 5.29 14.86
C GLY A 146 0.02 5.37 14.84
N VAL A 147 -0.52 5.61 13.64
CA VAL A 147 -1.96 5.65 13.35
C VAL A 147 -2.21 4.73 12.17
N THR A 148 -3.28 3.95 12.24
CA THR A 148 -3.65 3.01 11.18
C THR A 148 -5.08 3.24 10.75
N VAL A 149 -5.33 3.15 9.44
CA VAL A 149 -6.68 3.10 8.89
C VAL A 149 -7.22 1.68 8.99
N ASP A 150 -8.48 1.57 9.37
CA ASP A 150 -9.27 0.34 9.44
C ASP A 150 -10.73 0.66 9.12
N ARG A 151 -11.62 -0.33 9.15
CA ARG A 151 -13.06 -0.19 8.93
C ARG A 151 -13.83 -0.99 9.96
N TYR A 152 -14.97 -0.44 10.39
CA TYR A 152 -15.89 -1.06 11.34
C TYR A 152 -17.32 -0.98 10.81
N GLU A 153 -18.18 -1.88 11.24
CA GLU A 153 -19.61 -1.82 10.93
C GLU A 153 -20.24 -0.56 11.53
N GLY A 154 -20.96 0.21 10.72
CA GLY A 154 -21.81 1.32 11.14
C GLY A 154 -23.30 0.98 11.00
N LEU A 155 -24.16 1.99 11.14
CA LEU A 155 -25.61 1.81 10.93
C LEU A 155 -25.97 1.60 9.45
N ASP A 156 -25.27 2.28 8.55
CA ASP A 156 -25.56 2.31 7.11
C ASP A 156 -24.52 1.55 6.26
N GLY A 157 -23.61 0.81 6.90
CA GLY A 157 -22.54 0.03 6.25
C GLY A 157 -21.17 0.24 6.90
N LEU A 158 -20.11 -0.16 6.21
CA LEU A 158 -18.74 -0.03 6.70
C LEU A 158 -18.30 1.43 6.81
N VAL A 159 -17.73 1.79 7.95
CA VAL A 159 -17.21 3.12 8.27
C VAL A 159 -15.69 3.07 8.38
N PRO A 160 -14.95 3.75 7.49
CA PRO A 160 -13.50 3.89 7.61
C PRO A 160 -13.13 4.74 8.84
N VAL A 161 -12.23 4.22 9.67
CA VAL A 161 -11.75 4.87 10.89
C VAL A 161 -10.24 4.83 10.99
N THR A 162 -9.70 5.71 11.82
CA THR A 162 -8.28 5.70 12.19
C THR A 162 -8.15 5.33 13.65
N VAL A 163 -7.27 4.37 13.94
CA VAL A 163 -7.02 3.86 15.29
C VAL A 163 -5.57 4.12 15.67
N ALA A 164 -5.35 4.60 16.89
CA ALA A 164 -4.03 4.75 17.49
C ALA A 164 -4.06 4.33 18.96
N VAL A 165 -2.98 3.75 19.48
CA VAL A 165 -2.94 3.26 20.87
C VAL A 165 -2.04 4.14 21.72
N ARG A 166 -2.54 4.48 22.92
CA ARG A 166 -1.79 5.19 23.96
C ARG A 166 -0.93 4.21 24.72
N GLU A 167 0.37 4.25 24.46
CA GLU A 167 1.35 3.40 25.14
C GLU A 167 2.17 4.19 26.14
N VAL A 168 2.71 3.50 27.14
CA VAL A 168 3.60 4.14 28.11
C VAL A 168 4.95 4.47 27.48
N LEU A 169 5.44 5.68 27.72
CA LEU A 169 6.80 6.12 27.45
C LEU A 169 7.56 6.27 28.79
N PRO A 170 8.43 5.31 29.19
CA PRO A 170 9.12 5.35 30.48
C PRO A 170 9.96 6.62 30.69
N ARG A 171 10.49 7.19 29.60
CA ARG A 171 11.29 8.42 29.64
C ARG A 171 10.49 9.66 30.04
N GLY A 172 9.17 9.64 29.85
CA GLY A 172 8.27 10.73 30.22
C GLY A 172 7.85 10.73 31.69
N ILE A 173 8.25 9.71 32.46
CA ILE A 173 8.00 9.65 33.90
C ILE A 173 8.98 10.61 34.60
N GLN A 174 8.47 11.54 35.40
CA GLN A 174 9.29 12.56 36.09
C GLN A 174 10.28 11.95 37.10
N ASP A 175 9.83 10.96 37.89
CA ASP A 175 10.65 10.22 38.85
C ASP A 175 10.83 8.77 38.43
N GLN A 176 11.88 8.48 37.64
CA GLN A 176 12.18 7.13 37.12
C GLN A 176 12.82 6.21 38.17
N ASN A 177 12.16 6.06 39.32
CA ASN A 177 12.54 5.07 40.31
C ASN A 177 12.02 3.67 39.92
N TRP A 178 12.55 2.63 40.56
CA TRP A 178 12.20 1.25 40.24
C TRP A 178 10.69 0.95 40.40
N GLN A 179 10.05 1.52 41.42
CA GLN A 179 8.62 1.34 41.67
C GLN A 179 7.78 1.93 40.54
N ASN A 180 8.09 3.15 40.10
CA ASN A 180 7.39 3.82 39.01
C ASN A 180 7.60 3.12 37.66
N LEU A 181 8.78 2.54 37.43
CA LEU A 181 9.07 1.84 36.17
C LEU A 181 8.46 0.44 36.08
N HIS A 182 8.25 -0.24 37.21
CA HIS A 182 7.95 -1.67 37.21
C HIS A 182 6.75 -2.10 38.06
N LEU A 183 6.22 -1.28 38.96
CA LEU A 183 5.13 -1.66 39.87
C LEU A 183 3.90 -0.75 39.78
N ARG A 184 4.11 0.55 39.58
CA ARG A 184 3.03 1.52 39.62
C ARG A 184 2.10 1.32 38.43
N ASP A 185 0.85 0.94 38.72
CA ASP A 185 -0.12 0.47 37.73
C ASP A 185 -0.30 1.46 36.57
N GLU A 186 -0.42 2.76 36.86
CA GLU A 186 -0.57 3.81 35.83
C GLU A 186 0.64 3.96 34.90
N TYR A 187 1.83 3.53 35.32
CA TYR A 187 3.08 3.63 34.55
C TYR A 187 3.53 2.30 33.95
N ILE A 188 2.82 1.22 34.23
CA ILE A 188 3.13 -0.10 33.66
C ILE A 188 2.11 -0.53 32.62
N ARG A 189 1.03 0.22 32.38
CA ARG A 189 0.05 -0.07 31.32
C ARG A 189 -0.28 1.18 30.51
N GLY A 190 -0.43 1.00 29.20
CA GLY A 190 -1.06 2.00 28.34
C GLY A 190 -2.54 2.14 28.66
N MET A 191 -3.16 3.18 28.12
CA MET A 191 -4.54 3.52 28.41
C MET A 191 -5.32 3.75 27.12
N GLY A 192 -5.68 2.66 26.46
CA GLY A 192 -6.70 2.58 25.43
C GLY A 192 -6.26 3.08 24.05
N GLY A 193 -7.22 2.99 23.14
CA GLY A 193 -7.13 3.55 21.81
C GLY A 193 -7.74 4.95 21.73
N VAL A 194 -7.32 5.69 20.72
CA VAL A 194 -8.01 6.86 20.18
C VAL A 194 -8.54 6.45 18.82
N VAL A 195 -9.82 6.75 18.58
CA VAL A 195 -10.49 6.43 17.33
C VAL A 195 -11.11 7.70 16.78
N SER A 196 -10.85 8.00 15.51
CA SER A 196 -11.54 9.08 14.78
C SER A 196 -12.01 8.61 13.41
N ALA A 197 -12.94 9.34 12.81
CA ALA A 197 -13.35 9.12 11.44
C ALA A 197 -12.16 9.32 10.49
N ALA A 198 -11.98 8.39 9.54
CA ALA A 198 -10.94 8.52 8.53
C ALA A 198 -11.35 9.50 7.40
N THR A 199 -12.65 9.76 7.26
CA THR A 199 -13.26 10.44 6.10
C THR A 199 -13.96 11.75 6.47
N ALA A 200 -14.00 12.11 7.76
CA ALA A 200 -14.71 13.28 8.25
C ALA A 200 -13.83 14.18 9.15
N ARG A 201 -14.22 15.45 9.24
CA ARG A 201 -13.57 16.48 10.06
C ARG A 201 -14.60 17.34 10.79
N THR A 202 -14.18 17.96 11.89
CA THR A 202 -14.98 18.99 12.58
C THR A 202 -14.94 20.33 11.82
N PRO A 203 -15.84 21.28 12.12
CA PRO A 203 -15.82 22.62 11.52
C PRO A 203 -14.49 23.37 11.69
N GLU A 204 -13.74 23.07 12.76
CA GLU A 204 -12.42 23.63 13.03
C GLU A 204 -11.29 22.99 12.20
N GLY A 205 -11.59 22.00 11.36
CA GLY A 205 -10.59 21.31 10.54
C GLY A 205 -9.85 20.19 11.28
N ARG A 206 -10.42 19.64 12.36
CA ARG A 206 -9.81 18.58 13.18
C ARG A 206 -10.45 17.21 12.94
N PRO A 207 -9.79 16.10 13.31
CA PRO A 207 -10.39 14.77 13.22
C PRO A 207 -11.65 14.66 14.06
N SER A 208 -12.72 14.07 13.51
CA SER A 208 -13.94 13.79 14.26
C SER A 208 -13.74 12.55 15.13
N MET A 209 -13.70 12.72 16.45
CA MET A 209 -13.31 11.66 17.39
C MET A 209 -14.50 10.82 17.83
N PHE A 210 -14.38 9.49 17.74
CA PHE A 210 -15.33 8.53 18.30
C PHE A 210 -14.92 8.02 19.69
N VAL A 211 -13.61 7.85 19.91
CA VAL A 211 -13.03 7.46 21.20
C VAL A 211 -11.88 8.40 21.53
N SER A 212 -11.98 9.11 22.65
CA SER A 212 -11.00 10.10 23.10
C SER A 212 -10.97 10.21 24.63
N GLY A 213 -9.99 10.94 25.18
CA GLY A 213 -9.91 11.21 26.61
C GLY A 213 -9.16 10.14 27.42
N ILE A 214 -8.87 10.49 28.69
CA ILE A 214 -8.16 9.66 29.67
C ILE A 214 -8.96 9.66 30.99
N PRO A 215 -9.67 8.58 31.34
CA PRO A 215 -9.89 7.33 30.58
C PRO A 215 -10.61 7.55 29.24
N PRO A 216 -10.53 6.60 28.28
CA PRO A 216 -11.25 6.71 27.01
C PRO A 216 -12.76 6.75 27.21
N GLU A 217 -13.40 7.75 26.62
CA GLU A 217 -14.84 7.90 26.54
C GLU A 217 -15.29 7.67 25.10
N PHE A 218 -16.38 6.92 24.94
CA PHE A 218 -17.00 6.69 23.64
C PHE A 218 -18.08 7.76 23.40
N SER A 219 -17.96 8.49 22.29
CA SER A 219 -18.98 9.45 21.85
C SER A 219 -19.97 8.76 20.92
N ALA A 220 -21.19 8.54 21.41
CA ALA A 220 -22.28 8.02 20.60
C ALA A 220 -22.85 9.14 19.71
N SER A 221 -22.37 9.21 18.46
CA SER A 221 -23.00 9.96 17.36
C SER A 221 -23.69 8.99 16.41
N ASP A 222 -24.61 9.49 15.57
CA ASP A 222 -25.28 8.65 14.55
C ASP A 222 -24.26 8.01 13.58
N ASP A 223 -23.14 8.69 13.30
CA ASP A 223 -22.05 8.19 12.45
C ASP A 223 -21.03 7.31 13.18
N ALA A 224 -21.25 7.00 14.47
CA ALA A 224 -20.28 6.24 15.25
C ALA A 224 -20.30 4.75 14.86
N PRO A 225 -19.15 4.13 14.63
CA PRO A 225 -19.08 2.70 14.33
C PRO A 225 -19.49 1.86 15.55
N LEU A 226 -20.05 0.69 15.25
CA LEU A 226 -20.36 -0.36 16.20
C LEU A 226 -19.07 -1.07 16.63
N GLY A 227 -19.03 -1.51 17.90
CA GLY A 227 -17.93 -2.36 18.39
C GLY A 227 -16.63 -1.64 18.79
N VAL A 228 -16.50 -0.33 18.60
CA VAL A 228 -15.29 0.43 19.01
C VAL A 228 -15.26 0.83 20.50
N ASN A 229 -16.27 0.47 21.28
CA ASN A 229 -16.36 0.85 22.69
C ASN A 229 -15.34 0.08 23.55
N LEU A 230 -14.37 0.80 24.11
CA LEU A 230 -13.33 0.23 24.96
C LEU A 230 -13.81 0.01 26.40
N THR A 231 -14.29 -1.19 26.69
CA THR A 231 -14.61 -1.60 28.07
C THR A 231 -13.38 -1.88 28.93
N ARG A 232 -12.24 -2.22 28.29
CA ARG A 232 -10.96 -2.53 28.96
C ARG A 232 -9.82 -1.84 28.23
N PRO A 233 -9.51 -0.59 28.60
CA PRO A 233 -8.53 0.20 27.89
C PRO A 233 -7.08 -0.19 28.22
N GLU A 234 -6.83 -1.11 29.14
CA GLU A 234 -5.47 -1.47 29.53
C GLU A 234 -4.64 -2.03 28.37
N VAL A 235 -3.41 -1.53 28.20
CA VAL A 235 -2.46 -2.09 27.24
C VAL A 235 -1.14 -2.42 27.94
N TYR A 236 -0.99 -3.69 28.36
CA TYR A 236 0.24 -4.19 28.96
C TYR A 236 1.27 -4.62 27.90
N ILE A 237 0.80 -5.14 26.76
CA ILE A 237 1.60 -5.59 25.63
C ILE A 237 1.34 -4.66 24.44
N GLY A 238 2.40 -4.08 23.90
CA GLY A 238 2.35 -3.04 22.88
C GLY A 238 3.50 -3.13 21.88
N ILE A 239 3.60 -2.15 20.99
CA ILE A 239 4.62 -2.06 19.94
C ILE A 239 5.88 -1.31 20.38
N ARG A 240 5.85 -0.66 21.56
CA ARG A 240 7.06 -0.09 22.17
C ARG A 240 7.84 -1.12 22.98
N PRO A 241 9.18 -1.14 22.83
CA PRO A 241 10.04 -1.91 23.71
C PRO A 241 9.92 -1.48 25.18
N GLN A 242 9.37 -2.37 26.00
CA GLN A 242 9.31 -2.23 27.46
C GLN A 242 10.06 -3.39 28.11
N GLN A 243 10.73 -3.16 29.24
CA GLN A 243 11.54 -4.18 29.90
C GLN A 243 10.68 -5.28 30.52
N TYR A 244 10.12 -4.99 31.69
CA TYR A 244 9.20 -5.86 32.40
C TYR A 244 8.30 -5.03 33.31
N ALA A 245 7.19 -5.60 33.72
CA ALA A 245 6.28 -5.05 34.72
C ALA A 245 5.90 -6.12 35.74
N ILE A 246 5.53 -5.68 36.92
CA ILE A 246 5.02 -6.52 37.99
C ILE A 246 3.59 -6.08 38.24
N VAL A 247 2.65 -6.92 37.82
CA VAL A 247 1.22 -6.66 37.97
C VAL A 247 0.75 -7.30 39.27
N ASN A 248 0.11 -6.52 40.13
CA ASN A 248 -0.44 -6.98 41.40
C ASN A 248 -1.94 -7.23 41.26
N SER A 249 -2.35 -8.50 41.14
CA SER A 249 -3.74 -8.91 40.88
C SER A 249 -4.75 -8.63 42.01
N VAL A 250 -4.34 -7.98 43.09
CA VAL A 250 -5.16 -7.75 44.32
C VAL A 250 -5.14 -6.28 44.74
N ALA A 251 -4.35 -5.42 44.07
CA ALA A 251 -4.10 -4.04 44.53
C ALA A 251 -4.78 -2.95 43.69
N THR A 252 -5.64 -3.28 42.73
CA THR A 252 -6.49 -2.29 42.06
C THR A 252 -7.68 -1.97 42.97
N GLY A 253 -7.45 -1.05 43.89
CA GLY A 253 -8.50 -0.38 44.63
C GLY A 253 -9.24 0.62 43.75
N ASP A 254 -10.05 0.14 42.80
CA ASP A 254 -11.16 0.91 42.24
C ASP A 254 -12.46 0.50 42.95
N ALA A 255 -12.47 0.81 44.25
CA ALA A 255 -13.69 1.11 44.98
C ALA A 255 -13.96 2.62 44.85
N ALA A 256 -14.27 3.08 43.65
CA ALA A 256 -14.85 4.39 43.41
C ALA A 256 -15.58 4.42 42.05
N GLY A 257 -16.85 3.99 42.01
CA GLY A 257 -17.79 4.62 41.08
C GLY A 257 -18.84 3.79 40.35
N VAL A 258 -18.89 2.45 40.44
CA VAL A 258 -20.05 1.70 39.92
C VAL A 258 -20.40 0.56 40.88
N GLU A 259 -21.50 0.72 41.61
CA GLU A 259 -22.11 -0.37 42.37
C GLU A 259 -22.57 -1.48 41.40
N GLY A 260 -22.10 -2.70 41.62
CA GLY A 260 -22.86 -3.90 41.20
C GLY A 260 -22.28 -4.83 40.14
N GLY A 261 -20.98 -4.78 39.83
CA GLY A 261 -20.32 -5.80 38.98
C GLY A 261 -19.39 -6.69 39.80
N GLU A 262 -19.71 -7.99 39.94
CA GLU A 262 -18.77 -8.98 40.46
C GLU A 262 -17.54 -9.05 39.54
N GLN A 263 -16.41 -8.48 39.97
CA GLN A 263 -15.11 -8.72 39.32
C GLN A 263 -14.73 -10.18 39.54
N GLN A 264 -14.78 -11.00 38.49
CA GLN A 264 -14.26 -12.36 38.53
C GLN A 264 -12.71 -12.31 38.50
N PRO A 265 -12.03 -12.90 39.48
CA PRO A 265 -10.57 -12.94 39.50
C PRO A 265 -10.02 -13.93 38.45
N GLY A 266 -9.13 -13.46 37.57
CA GLY A 266 -8.13 -14.32 36.91
C GLY A 266 -8.08 -14.36 35.37
N VAL A 267 -8.99 -13.70 34.64
CA VAL A 267 -9.04 -13.79 33.16
C VAL A 267 -8.52 -12.52 32.46
N ASP A 268 -8.36 -11.41 33.20
CA ASP A 268 -8.26 -10.07 32.61
C ASP A 268 -6.91 -9.37 32.84
N PHE A 269 -5.87 -10.13 33.17
CA PHE A 269 -4.51 -9.62 33.36
C PHE A 269 -3.51 -10.48 32.59
N PRO A 270 -2.31 -9.96 32.28
CA PRO A 270 -1.28 -10.80 31.70
C PRO A 270 -0.97 -11.98 32.62
N GLU A 271 -1.02 -13.20 32.10
CA GLU A 271 -0.81 -14.43 32.89
C GLU A 271 0.54 -14.41 33.62
N GLY A 272 1.57 -13.87 32.96
CA GLY A 272 2.90 -13.63 33.50
C GLY A 272 3.55 -14.83 34.21
N ILE A 273 4.66 -14.57 34.89
CA ILE A 273 5.27 -15.55 35.80
C ILE A 273 4.85 -15.20 37.22
N GLN A 274 4.14 -16.11 37.89
CA GLN A 274 3.76 -15.90 39.29
C GLN A 274 4.99 -15.84 40.20
N LEU A 275 5.06 -14.81 41.05
CA LEU A 275 6.15 -14.55 42.00
C LEU A 275 5.88 -15.17 43.38
N ASP A 276 5.38 -16.40 43.39
CA ASP A 276 5.06 -17.20 44.58
C ASP A 276 6.28 -17.78 45.30
N SER A 277 7.34 -18.09 44.55
CA SER A 277 8.53 -18.79 45.02
C SER A 277 9.76 -17.88 45.08
N PRO A 278 10.53 -17.88 46.19
CA PRO A 278 11.77 -17.11 46.29
C PRO A 278 12.84 -17.54 45.27
N LEU A 279 12.83 -18.81 44.84
CA LEU A 279 13.74 -19.29 43.78
C LEU A 279 13.39 -18.69 42.42
N ARG A 280 12.09 -18.57 42.09
CA ARG A 280 11.64 -17.89 40.86
C ARG A 280 12.04 -16.42 40.88
N ARG A 281 11.82 -15.73 42.02
CA ARG A 281 12.24 -14.34 42.21
C ARG A 281 13.76 -14.18 42.07
N LEU A 282 14.55 -15.07 42.66
CA LEU A 282 16.01 -15.06 42.55
C LEU A 282 16.48 -15.28 41.11
N ALA A 283 15.87 -16.22 40.38
CA ALA A 283 16.19 -16.47 38.98
C ALA A 283 15.88 -15.26 38.10
N LEU A 284 14.74 -14.60 38.32
CA LEU A 284 14.37 -13.36 37.62
C LEU A 284 15.29 -12.21 37.98
N ALA A 285 15.57 -12.00 39.28
CA ALA A 285 16.53 -11.00 39.76
C ALA A 285 17.91 -11.18 39.14
N TRP A 286 18.38 -12.42 39.02
CA TRP A 286 19.65 -12.72 38.37
C TRP A 286 19.61 -12.47 36.85
N ARG A 287 18.53 -12.91 36.16
CA ARG A 287 18.37 -12.75 34.71
C ARG A 287 18.30 -11.30 34.27
N PHE A 288 17.56 -10.48 35.02
CA PHE A 288 17.34 -9.05 34.75
C PHE A 288 18.35 -8.15 35.47
N ARG A 289 19.22 -8.73 36.32
CA ARG A 289 20.20 -8.02 37.15
C ARG A 289 19.55 -6.97 38.06
N ASP A 290 18.39 -7.31 38.61
CA ASP A 290 17.57 -6.41 39.40
C ASP A 290 17.28 -6.99 40.78
N TRP A 291 18.01 -6.49 41.78
CA TRP A 291 17.89 -6.95 43.17
C TRP A 291 16.60 -6.47 43.85
N ASN A 292 15.94 -5.42 43.34
CA ASN A 292 14.72 -4.88 43.93
C ASN A 292 13.58 -5.91 43.92
N LEU A 293 13.61 -6.88 43.00
CA LEU A 293 12.70 -8.03 42.94
C LEU A 293 12.73 -8.92 44.20
N LEU A 294 13.83 -8.90 44.96
CA LEU A 294 13.99 -9.67 46.20
C LEU A 294 13.70 -8.87 47.46
N ILE A 295 13.99 -7.56 47.44
CA ILE A 295 13.95 -6.70 48.64
C ILE A 295 12.68 -5.83 48.73
N SER A 296 11.97 -5.61 47.62
CA SER A 296 10.76 -4.79 47.61
C SER A 296 9.61 -5.48 48.34
N GLY A 297 9.06 -4.82 49.36
CA GLY A 297 7.89 -5.29 50.12
C GLY A 297 6.59 -5.28 49.33
N GLU A 298 6.52 -4.56 48.20
CA GLU A 298 5.34 -4.49 47.34
C GLU A 298 5.18 -5.72 46.43
N VAL A 299 6.23 -6.55 46.31
CA VAL A 299 6.20 -7.79 45.53
C VAL A 299 5.69 -8.94 46.41
N ASN A 300 4.45 -9.35 46.21
CA ASN A 300 3.77 -10.40 46.97
C ASN A 300 3.59 -11.69 46.15
N ARG A 301 2.97 -12.73 46.73
CA ARG A 301 2.83 -14.05 46.07
C ARG A 301 1.78 -14.07 44.95
N SER A 302 0.90 -13.07 44.91
CA SER A 302 -0.06 -12.83 43.82
C SER A 302 0.53 -11.96 42.69
N SER A 303 1.70 -11.35 42.90
CA SER A 303 2.37 -10.56 41.87
C SER A 303 2.75 -11.41 40.66
N ARG A 304 2.54 -10.85 39.48
CA ARG A 304 2.79 -11.47 38.18
C ARG A 304 3.87 -10.71 37.46
N PHE A 305 4.97 -11.38 37.12
CA PHE A 305 6.08 -10.79 36.39
C PHE A 305 5.86 -10.94 34.88
N VAL A 306 5.71 -9.82 34.19
CA VAL A 306 5.37 -9.74 32.77
C VAL A 306 6.56 -9.14 32.02
N PHE A 307 7.12 -9.89 31.08
CA PHE A 307 8.26 -9.46 30.26
C PHE A 307 8.00 -9.83 28.79
N ARG A 308 8.84 -9.34 27.87
CA ARG A 308 8.55 -9.37 26.42
C ARG A 308 7.20 -8.75 26.14
N ARG A 309 7.12 -7.48 26.53
CA ARG A 309 5.92 -6.65 26.40
C ARG A 309 5.83 -5.99 25.02
N ASP A 310 6.91 -6.08 24.26
CA ASP A 310 6.92 -5.76 22.83
C ASP A 310 6.30 -6.92 22.04
N VAL A 311 5.30 -6.63 21.21
CA VAL A 311 4.60 -7.64 20.41
C VAL A 311 5.55 -8.33 19.42
N LEU A 312 6.48 -7.59 18.81
CA LEU A 312 7.38 -8.14 17.80
C LEU A 312 8.43 -9.06 18.43
N ASP A 313 9.04 -8.69 19.56
CA ASP A 313 9.95 -9.57 20.32
C ASP A 313 9.19 -10.82 20.77
N ARG A 314 7.96 -10.69 21.27
CA ARG A 314 7.15 -11.83 21.69
C ARG A 314 6.91 -12.82 20.55
N VAL A 315 6.42 -12.34 19.42
CA VAL A 315 6.13 -13.18 18.24
C VAL A 315 7.41 -13.78 17.66
N THR A 316 8.49 -12.99 17.56
CA THR A 316 9.79 -13.47 17.06
C THR A 316 10.37 -14.55 17.96
N ARG A 317 10.13 -14.50 19.28
CA ARG A 317 10.57 -15.55 20.21
C ARG A 317 9.77 -16.84 20.10
N LEU A 318 8.50 -16.77 19.72
CA LEU A 318 7.64 -17.95 19.52
C LEU A 318 7.90 -18.60 18.15
N SER A 319 7.97 -17.80 17.09
CA SER A 319 8.15 -18.27 15.70
C SER A 319 9.62 -18.48 15.31
N GLY A 320 10.57 -17.94 16.07
CA GLY A 320 12.00 -18.06 15.78
C GLY A 320 12.39 -17.32 14.50
N GLN A 321 12.90 -18.05 13.50
CA GLN A 321 13.29 -17.50 12.18
C GLN A 321 12.37 -17.96 11.04
N LEU A 322 11.28 -18.67 11.37
CA LEU A 322 10.36 -19.25 10.38
C LEU A 322 9.63 -18.16 9.60
N LEU A 323 9.23 -17.10 10.31
CA LEU A 323 8.45 -15.98 9.77
C LEU A 323 9.25 -14.67 9.81
N ARG A 324 8.85 -13.75 8.93
CA ARG A 324 9.30 -12.35 8.91
C ARG A 324 8.12 -11.41 9.09
N PHE A 325 8.41 -10.23 9.60
CA PHE A 325 7.43 -9.20 9.94
C PHE A 325 7.93 -7.85 9.39
N PRO A 326 7.84 -7.63 8.06
CA PRO A 326 8.33 -6.42 7.41
C PRO A 326 7.45 -5.19 7.67
N GLU A 327 6.23 -5.40 8.18
CA GLU A 327 5.27 -4.35 8.50
C GLU A 327 5.09 -4.22 10.01
N ALA A 328 4.82 -3.00 10.47
CA ALA A 328 4.48 -2.76 11.86
C ALA A 328 3.12 -3.40 12.22
N PRO A 329 2.95 -3.89 13.46
CA PRO A 329 1.66 -4.33 13.97
C PRO A 329 0.61 -3.22 13.91
N TYR A 330 -0.65 -3.58 13.65
CA TYR A 330 -1.78 -2.64 13.71
C TYR A 330 -2.77 -3.01 14.82
N PRO A 331 -3.34 -2.01 15.50
CA PRO A 331 -4.33 -2.23 16.55
C PRO A 331 -5.74 -2.37 15.97
N VAL A 332 -6.51 -3.29 16.54
CA VAL A 332 -7.95 -3.48 16.30
C VAL A 332 -8.66 -3.48 17.65
N ILE A 333 -9.84 -2.89 17.71
CA ILE A 333 -10.71 -2.95 18.89
C ILE A 333 -11.63 -4.15 18.71
N HIS A 334 -11.49 -5.14 19.58
CA HIS A 334 -12.31 -6.34 19.55
C HIS A 334 -12.81 -6.66 20.96
N GLU A 335 -14.12 -6.83 21.11
CA GLU A 335 -14.78 -7.06 22.40
C GLU A 335 -14.33 -6.08 23.50
N GLY A 336 -14.20 -4.81 23.12
CA GLY A 336 -13.81 -3.71 24.02
C GLY A 336 -12.38 -3.79 24.56
N ARG A 337 -11.49 -4.54 23.90
CA ARG A 337 -10.05 -4.63 24.16
C ARG A 337 -9.25 -4.27 22.92
N ILE A 338 -7.99 -3.87 23.10
CA ILE A 338 -7.04 -3.71 22.00
C ILE A 338 -6.40 -5.05 21.68
N VAL A 339 -6.54 -5.50 20.43
CA VAL A 339 -5.85 -6.67 19.87
C VAL A 339 -4.92 -6.18 18.77
N TRP A 340 -3.65 -6.56 18.83
CA TRP A 340 -2.68 -6.28 17.78
C TRP A 340 -2.72 -7.38 16.73
N ILE A 341 -2.75 -7.01 15.45
CA ILE A 341 -2.59 -7.94 14.34
C ILE A 341 -1.24 -7.70 13.67
N LEU A 342 -0.50 -8.79 13.40
CA LEU A 342 0.78 -8.78 12.68
C LEU A 342 0.70 -9.63 11.43
N GLU A 343 1.47 -9.19 10.45
CA GLU A 343 1.63 -9.81 9.15
C GLU A 343 2.87 -10.70 9.12
N GLY A 344 2.66 -12.03 9.13
CA GLY A 344 3.71 -13.04 9.15
C GLY A 344 3.99 -13.60 7.77
N PHE A 345 5.24 -13.44 7.31
CA PHE A 345 5.67 -13.85 5.98
C PHE A 345 6.60 -15.06 6.01
N THR A 346 6.32 -16.08 5.20
CA THR A 346 7.35 -17.05 4.83
C THR A 346 8.19 -16.48 3.69
N TRP A 347 9.46 -16.90 3.63
CA TRP A 347 10.40 -16.34 2.68
C TRP A 347 11.55 -17.31 2.40
N THR A 348 12.16 -17.19 1.22
CA THR A 348 13.46 -17.81 0.94
C THR A 348 14.23 -17.03 -0.14
N SER A 349 15.55 -17.01 -0.02
CA SER A 349 16.46 -16.47 -1.05
C SER A 349 16.87 -17.53 -2.09
N SER A 350 16.40 -18.77 -1.94
CA SER A 350 16.85 -19.93 -2.73
C SER A 350 15.78 -20.48 -3.68
N PHE A 351 14.67 -19.77 -3.88
CA PHE A 351 13.64 -20.21 -4.83
C PHE A 351 14.21 -20.26 -6.26
N PRO A 352 14.03 -21.39 -6.98
CA PRO A 352 14.70 -21.61 -8.26
C PRO A 352 14.20 -20.62 -9.32
N LEU A 353 15.11 -20.20 -10.20
CA LEU A 353 14.86 -19.39 -11.40
C LEU A 353 14.20 -18.01 -11.18
N SER A 354 13.68 -17.69 -10.00
CA SER A 354 13.12 -16.39 -9.66
C SER A 354 14.20 -15.30 -9.52
N THR A 355 13.83 -14.05 -9.76
CA THR A 355 14.73 -12.91 -9.60
C THR A 355 14.74 -12.41 -8.16
N LEU A 356 15.90 -11.93 -7.71
CA LEU A 356 16.05 -11.36 -6.37
C LEU A 356 15.32 -10.02 -6.29
N GLN A 357 14.54 -9.84 -5.23
CA GLN A 357 13.86 -8.60 -4.88
C GLN A 357 14.12 -8.27 -3.42
N ASP A 358 14.21 -7.00 -3.08
CA ASP A 358 14.39 -6.58 -1.68
C ASP A 358 13.04 -6.50 -0.98
N LEU A 359 12.81 -7.39 -0.01
CA LEU A 359 11.62 -7.33 0.86
C LEU A 359 11.74 -6.17 1.86
N GLU A 360 12.93 -6.02 2.44
CA GLU A 360 13.30 -4.93 3.34
C GLU A 360 14.67 -4.40 2.90
N ALA A 361 15.05 -3.20 3.34
CA ALA A 361 16.35 -2.63 3.03
C ALA A 361 17.50 -3.60 3.38
N GLY A 362 18.20 -4.10 2.35
CA GLY A 362 19.32 -5.02 2.48
C GLY A 362 18.95 -6.50 2.65
N ARG A 363 17.69 -6.90 2.43
CA ARG A 363 17.23 -8.29 2.53
C ARG A 363 16.57 -8.76 1.24
N ALA A 364 17.41 -9.28 0.36
CA ALA A 364 16.99 -9.84 -0.91
C ALA A 364 16.40 -11.25 -0.75
N VAL A 365 15.27 -11.47 -1.40
CA VAL A 365 14.48 -12.71 -1.40
C VAL A 365 14.09 -13.10 -2.83
N ARG A 366 13.78 -14.37 -3.05
CA ARG A 366 13.29 -14.90 -4.34
C ARG A 366 11.86 -15.44 -4.26
N TYR A 367 11.37 -15.61 -3.03
CA TYR A 367 10.06 -16.10 -2.72
C TYR A 367 9.59 -15.47 -1.42
N VAL A 368 8.33 -15.02 -1.42
CA VAL A 368 7.63 -14.48 -0.25
C VAL A 368 6.15 -14.83 -0.35
N ARG A 369 5.54 -15.16 0.78
CA ARG A 369 4.08 -15.29 0.95
C ARG A 369 3.64 -14.63 2.24
N ASN A 370 2.47 -13.98 2.23
CA ASN A 370 1.81 -13.49 3.44
C ASN A 370 1.00 -14.63 4.07
N SER A 371 1.71 -15.58 4.69
CA SER A 371 1.12 -16.88 4.98
C SER A 371 0.38 -16.95 6.32
N VAL A 372 0.67 -16.04 7.25
CA VAL A 372 0.15 -16.12 8.63
C VAL A 372 -0.30 -14.76 9.15
N LYS A 373 -1.49 -14.69 9.74
CA LYS A 373 -1.97 -13.55 10.54
C LYS A 373 -1.80 -13.88 12.01
N ILE A 374 -1.29 -12.94 12.79
CA ILE A 374 -0.97 -13.20 14.19
C ILE A 374 -1.67 -12.17 15.06
N THR A 375 -2.47 -12.64 16.02
CA THR A 375 -3.18 -11.77 16.95
C THR A 375 -2.49 -11.79 18.31
N ILE A 376 -2.36 -10.63 18.94
CA ILE A 376 -1.89 -10.49 20.32
C ILE A 376 -2.86 -9.64 21.11
N ASP A 377 -3.45 -10.21 22.15
CA ASP A 377 -4.28 -9.46 23.09
C ASP A 377 -3.39 -8.47 23.87
N GLY A 378 -3.71 -7.18 23.81
CA GLY A 378 -2.95 -6.11 24.47
C GLY A 378 -3.01 -6.16 26.00
N VAL A 379 -4.02 -6.83 26.57
CA VAL A 379 -4.22 -7.03 28.01
C VAL A 379 -3.53 -8.31 28.46
N THR A 380 -3.87 -9.46 27.89
CA THR A 380 -3.40 -10.78 28.38
C THR A 380 -2.03 -11.17 27.80
N GLY A 381 -1.71 -10.69 26.60
CA GLY A 381 -0.54 -11.09 25.84
C GLY A 381 -0.61 -12.48 25.22
N GLU A 382 -1.81 -13.07 25.14
CA GLU A 382 -2.07 -14.29 24.39
C GLU A 382 -1.72 -14.09 22.91
N VAL A 383 -1.04 -15.06 22.30
CA VAL A 383 -0.61 -15.00 20.90
C VAL A 383 -1.19 -16.18 20.14
N ASN A 384 -1.86 -15.90 19.03
CA ASN A 384 -2.42 -16.92 18.14
C ASN A 384 -1.91 -16.70 16.71
N PHE A 385 -1.45 -17.78 16.06
CA PHE A 385 -0.96 -17.76 14.68
C PHE A 385 -1.99 -18.45 13.78
N TYR A 386 -2.56 -17.73 12.83
CA TYR A 386 -3.60 -18.22 11.91
C TYR A 386 -3.05 -18.33 10.50
N ILE A 387 -3.18 -19.51 9.90
CA ILE A 387 -2.77 -19.79 8.53
C ILE A 387 -3.77 -19.13 7.58
N VAL A 388 -3.30 -18.26 6.68
CA VAL A 388 -4.13 -17.62 5.64
C VAL A 388 -3.86 -18.24 4.28
N ASP A 389 -2.59 -18.41 3.92
CA ASP A 389 -2.20 -19.10 2.69
C ASP A 389 -1.94 -20.58 3.02
N ASP A 390 -2.94 -21.43 2.79
CA ASP A 390 -2.86 -22.87 3.03
C ASP A 390 -2.18 -23.63 1.89
N VAL A 391 -1.87 -22.98 0.76
CA VAL A 391 -1.15 -23.55 -0.38
C VAL A 391 0.36 -23.27 -0.34
N ASP A 392 0.82 -22.39 0.56
CA ASP A 392 2.25 -22.10 0.76
C ASP A 392 3.04 -23.35 1.21
N PRO A 393 3.94 -23.91 0.37
CA PRO A 393 4.70 -25.11 0.72
C PRO A 393 5.66 -24.91 1.90
N LEU A 394 6.17 -23.69 2.14
CA LEU A 394 7.04 -23.43 3.29
C LEU A 394 6.23 -23.47 4.59
N LEU A 395 5.03 -22.85 4.58
CA LEU A 395 4.16 -22.86 5.74
C LEU A 395 3.66 -24.27 6.04
N GLN A 396 3.26 -25.05 5.04
CA GLN A 396 2.82 -26.44 5.23
C GLN A 396 3.90 -27.26 5.94
N ALA A 397 5.15 -27.17 5.51
CA ALA A 397 6.27 -27.86 6.16
C ALA A 397 6.49 -27.41 7.61
N TYR A 398 6.32 -26.10 7.91
CA TYR A 398 6.41 -25.58 9.27
C TYR A 398 5.24 -26.00 10.15
N ALA A 399 4.02 -26.04 9.61
CA ALA A 399 2.81 -26.47 10.31
C ALA A 399 2.88 -27.96 10.67
N GLU A 400 3.38 -28.81 9.77
CA GLU A 400 3.64 -30.22 10.04
C GLU A 400 4.69 -30.42 11.14
N GLY A 401 5.76 -29.62 11.13
CA GLY A 401 6.83 -29.68 12.13
C GLY A 401 6.44 -29.13 13.51
N LEU A 402 5.46 -28.22 13.57
CA LEU A 402 5.04 -27.49 14.77
C LEU A 402 3.49 -27.41 14.88
N PRO A 403 2.79 -28.54 15.06
CA PRO A 403 1.33 -28.60 15.00
C PRO A 403 0.62 -27.81 16.12
N GLY A 404 1.32 -27.44 17.19
CA GLY A 404 0.76 -26.62 18.27
C GLY A 404 0.93 -25.10 18.09
N LEU A 405 1.70 -24.67 17.08
CA LEU A 405 1.98 -23.25 16.86
C LEU A 405 0.92 -22.59 15.97
N PHE A 406 0.55 -23.25 14.88
CA PHE A 406 -0.34 -22.70 13.86
C PHE A 406 -1.76 -23.24 14.00
N ARG A 407 -2.75 -22.40 13.68
CA ARG A 407 -4.17 -22.72 13.68
C ARG A 407 -4.80 -22.38 12.32
N PRO A 408 -5.88 -23.06 11.92
CA PRO A 408 -6.66 -22.67 10.75
C PRO A 408 -7.23 -21.25 10.88
N LEU A 409 -7.40 -20.52 9.76
CA LEU A 409 -8.06 -19.22 9.77
C LEU A 409 -9.50 -19.29 10.29
N SER A 410 -10.17 -20.42 10.10
CA SER A 410 -11.54 -20.65 10.59
C SER A 410 -11.67 -20.51 12.11
N ASP A 411 -10.59 -20.73 12.85
CA ASP A 411 -10.55 -20.60 14.31
C ASP A 411 -10.39 -19.13 14.76
N MET A 412 -10.04 -18.22 13.85
CA MET A 412 -10.00 -16.79 14.15
C MET A 412 -11.44 -16.28 14.38
N PRO A 413 -11.71 -15.54 15.48
CA PRO A 413 -13.00 -14.91 15.72
C PRO A 413 -13.46 -14.06 14.53
N GLY A 414 -14.76 -14.12 14.20
CA GLY A 414 -15.34 -13.41 13.04
C GLY A 414 -15.01 -11.92 13.05
N GLY A 415 -15.34 -11.24 14.15
CA GLY A 415 -15.02 -9.82 14.33
C GLY A 415 -13.53 -9.49 14.51
N LEU A 416 -12.59 -10.42 14.30
CA LEU A 416 -11.18 -10.12 14.06
C LEU A 416 -10.81 -10.41 12.59
N ARG A 417 -11.43 -11.43 12.00
CA ARG A 417 -11.28 -11.77 10.58
C ARG A 417 -11.72 -10.62 9.67
N ASP A 418 -12.79 -9.92 10.05
CA ASP A 418 -13.31 -8.75 9.34
C ASP A 418 -12.31 -7.57 9.31
N HIS A 419 -11.30 -7.58 10.20
CA HIS A 419 -10.25 -6.57 10.27
C HIS A 419 -8.96 -6.96 9.57
N ILE A 420 -8.86 -8.17 9.01
CA ILE A 420 -7.67 -8.58 8.24
C ILE A 420 -7.47 -7.60 7.06
N ARG A 421 -6.23 -7.22 6.78
CA ARG A 421 -5.90 -6.36 5.64
C ARG A 421 -4.79 -6.94 4.77
N TYR A 422 -4.81 -6.61 3.49
CA TYR A 422 -3.72 -6.97 2.59
C TYR A 422 -2.47 -6.13 2.88
N PRO A 423 -1.27 -6.71 3.12
CA PRO A 423 -0.13 -5.96 3.61
C PRO A 423 0.44 -4.95 2.60
N ARG A 424 0.73 -3.73 3.06
CA ARG A 424 1.41 -2.69 2.23
C ARG A 424 2.77 -3.16 1.75
N SER A 425 3.48 -3.88 2.59
CA SER A 425 4.79 -4.46 2.28
C SER A 425 4.74 -5.50 1.15
N MET A 426 3.69 -6.34 1.11
CA MET A 426 3.48 -7.33 0.05
C MET A 426 3.15 -6.64 -1.28
N LEU A 427 2.18 -5.73 -1.28
CA LEU A 427 1.78 -5.03 -2.51
C LEU A 427 2.94 -4.20 -3.08
N SER A 428 3.72 -3.55 -2.23
CA SER A 428 4.91 -2.78 -2.65
C SER A 428 5.99 -3.67 -3.27
N LEU A 429 6.18 -4.88 -2.76
CA LEU A 429 7.11 -5.87 -3.32
C LEU A 429 6.60 -6.38 -4.69
N GLN A 430 5.32 -6.71 -4.77
CA GLN A 430 4.64 -7.14 -5.99
C GLN A 430 4.69 -6.05 -7.07
N ALA A 431 4.43 -4.80 -6.72
CA ALA A 431 4.57 -3.65 -7.61
C ALA A 431 5.99 -3.54 -8.17
N ARG A 432 7.02 -3.73 -7.33
CA ARG A 432 8.42 -3.71 -7.78
C ARG A 432 8.77 -4.86 -8.73
N VAL A 433 8.18 -6.03 -8.53
CA VAL A 433 8.28 -7.14 -9.50
C VAL A 433 7.61 -6.73 -10.82
N LEU A 434 6.41 -6.16 -10.77
CA LEU A 434 5.66 -5.75 -11.96
C LEU A 434 6.34 -4.64 -12.77
N TYR A 435 7.31 -3.90 -12.23
CA TYR A 435 8.11 -2.94 -13.01
C TYR A 435 8.66 -3.52 -14.32
N GLN A 436 9.04 -4.80 -14.33
CA GLN A 436 9.53 -5.48 -15.52
C GLN A 436 8.67 -6.69 -15.90
N TYR A 437 8.07 -7.38 -14.92
CA TYR A 437 7.39 -8.66 -15.12
C TYR A 437 5.90 -8.52 -15.49
N HIS A 438 5.40 -7.30 -15.73
CA HIS A 438 4.11 -7.08 -16.39
C HIS A 438 4.15 -7.48 -17.88
N GLN A 439 5.33 -7.46 -18.50
CA GLN A 439 5.55 -7.90 -19.87
C GLN A 439 5.41 -9.43 -19.93
N GLU A 440 4.65 -9.97 -20.87
CA GLU A 440 4.32 -11.41 -20.93
C GLU A 440 5.12 -12.20 -21.97
N THR A 441 5.84 -11.51 -22.87
CA THR A 441 6.58 -12.15 -23.96
C THR A 441 8.08 -11.93 -23.82
N SER A 442 8.86 -12.94 -24.21
CA SER A 442 10.32 -12.86 -24.16
C SER A 442 10.92 -11.73 -25.01
N PRO A 443 10.42 -11.39 -26.22
CA PRO A 443 10.96 -10.28 -26.99
C PRO A 443 10.80 -8.92 -26.30
N LEU A 444 9.62 -8.67 -25.71
CA LEU A 444 9.37 -7.44 -24.95
C LEU A 444 10.27 -7.38 -23.71
N PHE A 445 10.26 -8.46 -22.92
CA PHE A 445 11.06 -8.55 -21.70
C PHE A 445 12.57 -8.40 -21.96
N HIS A 446 13.10 -9.00 -23.02
CA HIS A 446 14.51 -8.86 -23.40
C HIS A 446 14.84 -7.44 -23.87
N GLY A 447 13.91 -6.80 -24.59
CA GLY A 447 14.06 -5.44 -25.08
C GLY A 447 14.09 -4.38 -23.97
N GLN A 448 13.45 -4.64 -22.82
CA GLN A 448 13.33 -3.71 -21.69
C GLN A 448 12.86 -2.31 -22.13
N GLN A 449 11.99 -2.26 -23.15
CA GLN A 449 11.49 -1.01 -23.74
C GLN A 449 10.30 -0.46 -22.96
N ASP A 450 9.52 -1.32 -22.31
CA ASP A 450 8.42 -0.95 -21.43
C ASP A 450 8.76 -1.36 -19.99
N VAL A 451 9.29 -0.41 -19.23
CA VAL A 451 9.66 -0.62 -17.83
C VAL A 451 8.95 0.41 -16.99
N TRP A 452 8.18 -0.04 -16.00
CA TRP A 452 7.43 0.85 -15.12
C TRP A 452 8.26 1.25 -13.90
N THR A 453 7.75 2.25 -13.19
CA THR A 453 8.23 2.70 -11.88
C THR A 453 7.04 3.20 -11.06
N LEU A 454 7.19 3.24 -9.73
CA LEU A 454 6.28 4.01 -8.88
C LEU A 454 6.40 5.50 -9.26
N PRO A 455 5.27 6.23 -9.38
CA PRO A 455 5.29 7.67 -9.51
C PRO A 455 5.77 8.33 -8.22
N GLN A 456 5.99 9.64 -8.32
CA GLN A 456 6.22 10.51 -7.18
C GLN A 456 4.94 11.30 -6.88
N GLU A 457 4.78 11.71 -5.63
CA GLU A 457 3.73 12.59 -5.13
C GLU A 457 4.33 13.66 -4.20
N LEU A 458 3.60 14.73 -3.95
CA LEU A 458 3.86 15.72 -2.92
C LEU A 458 3.06 15.33 -1.69
N ALA A 459 3.73 14.78 -0.67
CA ALA A 459 3.11 14.54 0.63
C ALA A 459 3.94 15.24 1.71
N GLN A 460 3.26 15.98 2.60
CA GLN A 460 3.86 16.70 3.73
C GLN A 460 4.79 17.87 3.35
N GLY A 461 4.70 18.37 2.11
CA GLY A 461 5.42 19.56 1.67
C GLY A 461 5.66 19.61 0.16
N THR A 462 6.65 20.39 -0.27
CA THR A 462 6.98 20.61 -1.69
C THR A 462 8.07 19.66 -2.22
N THR A 463 8.53 18.72 -1.39
CA THR A 463 9.55 17.73 -1.80
C THR A 463 8.87 16.47 -2.29
N PRO A 464 9.11 16.04 -3.55
CA PRO A 464 8.54 14.80 -4.06
C PRO A 464 9.01 13.58 -3.26
N VAL A 465 8.06 12.72 -2.90
CA VAL A 465 8.28 11.43 -2.27
C VAL A 465 7.71 10.31 -3.16
N PRO A 466 8.18 9.06 -3.04
CA PRO A 466 7.57 7.94 -3.77
C PRO A 466 6.12 7.74 -3.36
N TYR A 467 5.23 7.52 -4.34
CA TYR A 467 3.82 7.20 -4.09
C TYR A 467 3.70 5.95 -3.21
N GLN A 468 2.92 6.04 -2.14
CA GLN A 468 2.72 4.91 -1.22
C GLN A 468 1.37 4.25 -1.45
N PRO A 469 1.27 2.90 -1.38
CA PRO A 469 -0.01 2.25 -1.41
C PRO A 469 -0.88 2.69 -0.21
N GLU A 470 -2.13 3.04 -0.49
CA GLU A 470 -3.07 3.58 0.50
C GLU A 470 -4.36 2.75 0.52
N TYR A 471 -4.95 2.59 1.71
CA TYR A 471 -6.20 1.86 1.87
C TYR A 471 -7.39 2.78 1.59
N GLY A 472 -8.47 2.24 1.03
CA GLY A 472 -9.72 2.97 0.85
C GLY A 472 -10.90 2.02 0.68
N LEU A 473 -12.09 2.47 1.07
CA LEU A 473 -13.33 1.73 0.84
C LEU A 473 -14.00 2.29 -0.40
N TYR A 474 -13.93 1.60 -1.53
CA TYR A 474 -14.52 2.11 -2.77
C TYR A 474 -14.82 0.96 -3.75
N ARG A 475 -15.57 1.27 -4.81
CA ARG A 475 -16.02 0.28 -5.80
C ARG A 475 -15.07 0.24 -6.99
N LEU A 476 -14.63 -0.96 -7.38
CA LEU A 476 -13.85 -1.15 -8.61
C LEU A 476 -14.73 -1.01 -9.87
N PRO A 477 -14.15 -0.66 -11.03
CA PRO A 477 -14.88 -0.63 -12.29
C PRO A 477 -15.50 -1.99 -12.64
N GLY A 478 -16.80 -2.01 -12.90
CA GLY A 478 -17.55 -3.21 -13.26
C GLY A 478 -18.08 -4.04 -12.08
N GLU A 479 -17.66 -3.73 -10.85
CA GLU A 479 -18.22 -4.31 -9.64
C GLU A 479 -19.46 -3.54 -9.19
N GLU A 480 -20.32 -4.15 -8.36
CA GLU A 480 -21.51 -3.49 -7.77
C GLU A 480 -21.28 -3.06 -6.33
N GLU A 481 -20.46 -3.80 -5.59
CA GLU A 481 -20.19 -3.62 -4.16
C GLU A 481 -18.84 -2.94 -3.90
N SER A 482 -18.78 -2.12 -2.86
CA SER A 482 -17.54 -1.52 -2.38
C SER A 482 -16.68 -2.56 -1.67
N ASP A 483 -15.36 -2.42 -1.76
CA ASP A 483 -14.38 -3.28 -1.11
C ASP A 483 -13.36 -2.44 -0.35
N PHE A 484 -12.80 -2.97 0.74
CA PHE A 484 -11.65 -2.37 1.40
C PHE A 484 -10.36 -2.71 0.65
N LEU A 485 -9.96 -1.80 -0.24
CA LEU A 485 -8.89 -2.01 -1.21
C LEU A 485 -7.60 -1.35 -0.75
N LEU A 486 -6.47 -2.01 -1.01
CA LEU A 486 -5.15 -1.39 -1.01
C LEU A 486 -4.73 -1.11 -2.46
N THR A 487 -4.41 0.16 -2.75
CA THR A 487 -4.23 0.60 -4.14
C THR A 487 -2.86 1.23 -4.37
N SER A 488 -2.25 0.90 -5.50
CA SER A 488 -1.00 1.50 -5.99
C SER A 488 -1.10 1.77 -7.49
N VAL A 489 -0.25 2.67 -7.99
CA VAL A 489 -0.29 3.12 -9.39
C VAL A 489 1.09 3.07 -10.03
N PHE A 490 1.13 2.99 -11.36
CA PHE A 490 2.36 2.88 -12.14
C PHE A 490 2.46 3.95 -13.22
N VAL A 491 3.69 4.39 -13.47
CA VAL A 491 4.04 5.21 -14.63
C VAL A 491 5.21 4.56 -15.38
N PRO A 492 5.31 4.74 -16.71
CA PRO A 492 6.48 4.30 -17.46
C PRO A 492 7.73 5.06 -17.01
N ARG A 493 8.88 4.39 -16.98
CA ARG A 493 10.16 5.01 -16.59
C ARG A 493 10.47 6.21 -17.49
N GLY A 494 10.67 7.37 -16.87
CA GLY A 494 10.97 8.62 -17.57
C GLY A 494 9.75 9.36 -18.13
N ARG A 495 8.54 8.87 -17.85
CA ARG A 495 7.27 9.56 -18.12
C ARG A 495 6.49 9.71 -16.82
N GLN A 496 5.46 10.55 -16.86
CA GLN A 496 4.59 10.82 -15.70
C GLN A 496 3.13 10.43 -15.93
N ASN A 497 2.76 10.02 -17.15
CA ASN A 497 1.42 9.54 -17.44
C ASN A 497 1.20 8.17 -16.77
N LEU A 498 -0.01 7.97 -16.25
CA LEU A 498 -0.45 6.71 -15.67
C LEU A 498 -0.47 5.61 -16.74
N THR A 499 -0.02 4.41 -16.38
CA THR A 499 -0.08 3.23 -17.27
C THR A 499 -0.75 2.02 -16.65
N ALA A 500 -0.88 1.98 -15.31
CA ALA A 500 -1.63 0.93 -14.64
C ALA A 500 -2.03 1.31 -13.22
N ILE A 501 -3.08 0.66 -12.71
CA ILE A 501 -3.54 0.72 -11.33
C ILE A 501 -3.59 -0.72 -10.79
N LEU A 502 -2.90 -1.00 -9.69
CA LEU A 502 -2.94 -2.29 -9.01
C LEU A 502 -3.74 -2.16 -7.72
N THR A 503 -4.69 -3.05 -7.53
CA THR A 503 -5.55 -3.11 -6.35
C THR A 503 -5.47 -4.49 -5.73
N ALA A 504 -5.58 -4.54 -4.39
CA ALA A 504 -5.64 -5.77 -3.62
C ALA A 504 -6.82 -5.70 -2.65
N SER A 505 -7.70 -6.70 -2.70
CA SER A 505 -8.84 -6.80 -1.78
C SER A 505 -8.40 -7.25 -0.37
N SER A 506 -8.98 -6.59 0.63
CA SER A 506 -8.84 -6.96 2.04
C SER A 506 -10.13 -7.54 2.62
N ASP A 507 -11.21 -7.60 1.85
CA ASP A 507 -12.47 -8.17 2.30
C ASP A 507 -12.33 -9.68 2.52
N PRO A 508 -12.85 -10.26 3.61
CA PRO A 508 -12.62 -11.67 3.95
C PRO A 508 -12.99 -12.67 2.85
N ASP A 509 -14.02 -12.37 2.05
CA ASP A 509 -14.51 -13.26 1.00
C ASP A 509 -13.67 -13.19 -0.29
N ARG A 510 -12.97 -12.08 -0.52
CA ARG A 510 -12.11 -11.82 -1.69
C ARG A 510 -10.65 -11.57 -1.30
N TYR A 511 -10.27 -11.95 -0.08
CA TYR A 511 -9.00 -11.56 0.51
C TYR A 511 -7.82 -11.98 -0.37
N GLY A 512 -6.97 -11.02 -0.74
CA GLY A 512 -5.79 -11.27 -1.54
C GLY A 512 -6.03 -11.34 -3.06
N GLU A 513 -7.25 -11.13 -3.52
CA GLU A 513 -7.50 -10.94 -4.96
C GLU A 513 -6.77 -9.69 -5.46
N LEU A 514 -5.91 -9.89 -6.45
CA LEU A 514 -5.13 -8.82 -7.09
C LEU A 514 -5.70 -8.52 -8.47
N VAL A 515 -6.04 -7.27 -8.70
CA VAL A 515 -6.51 -6.78 -10.00
C VAL A 515 -5.58 -5.68 -10.49
N LEU A 516 -4.97 -5.90 -11.65
CA LEU A 516 -4.17 -4.93 -12.40
C LEU A 516 -5.00 -4.37 -13.55
N PHE A 517 -5.36 -3.09 -13.44
CA PHE A 517 -5.98 -2.33 -14.51
C PHE A 517 -4.90 -1.72 -15.40
N ASP A 518 -4.81 -2.14 -16.66
CA ASP A 518 -3.95 -1.48 -17.65
C ASP A 518 -4.64 -0.22 -18.16
N VAL A 519 -3.87 0.87 -18.21
CA VAL A 519 -4.30 2.14 -18.80
C VAL A 519 -3.53 2.32 -20.10
N PRO A 520 -4.21 2.26 -21.27
CA PRO A 520 -3.56 2.43 -22.56
C PRO A 520 -2.73 3.72 -22.63
N VAL A 521 -1.49 3.61 -23.13
CA VAL A 521 -0.55 4.77 -23.19
C VAL A 521 -1.08 5.88 -24.12
N GLU A 522 -1.88 5.51 -25.11
CA GLU A 522 -2.57 6.40 -26.04
C GLU A 522 -3.58 7.33 -25.38
N ASP A 523 -4.15 6.94 -24.24
CA ASP A 523 -5.12 7.74 -23.49
C ASP A 523 -4.48 8.92 -22.77
N GLN A 524 -3.15 8.87 -22.57
CA GLN A 524 -2.35 9.91 -21.91
C GLN A 524 -2.96 10.38 -20.58
N VAL A 525 -3.45 9.43 -19.79
CA VAL A 525 -4.02 9.70 -18.47
C VAL A 525 -2.94 10.34 -17.57
N PRO A 526 -3.22 11.49 -16.93
CA PRO A 526 -2.27 12.14 -16.03
C PRO A 526 -1.92 11.24 -14.83
N GLY A 527 -0.64 11.07 -14.49
CA GLY A 527 -0.25 10.43 -13.23
C GLY A 527 -0.25 11.42 -12.06
N PRO A 528 -0.01 10.94 -10.82
CA PRO A 528 -0.10 11.76 -9.60
C PRO A 528 0.65 13.10 -9.67
N ARG A 529 1.94 13.06 -10.04
CA ARG A 529 2.77 14.27 -10.13
C ARG A 529 2.27 15.29 -11.17
N GLN A 530 1.64 14.84 -12.26
CA GLN A 530 1.08 15.75 -13.26
C GLN A 530 -0.16 16.47 -12.75
N VAL A 531 -1.01 15.76 -12.00
CA VAL A 531 -2.21 16.36 -11.39
C VAL A 531 -1.79 17.38 -10.32
N GLU A 532 -0.85 17.04 -9.46
CA GLU A 532 -0.32 18.01 -8.48
C GLU A 532 0.37 19.21 -9.16
N ALA A 533 1.09 19.00 -10.26
CA ALA A 533 1.66 20.11 -11.01
C ALA A 533 0.58 21.01 -11.63
N LEU A 534 -0.55 20.44 -12.05
CA LEU A 534 -1.73 21.18 -12.50
C LEU A 534 -2.33 22.00 -11.34
N ILE A 535 -2.43 21.42 -10.14
CA ILE A 535 -2.88 22.09 -8.92
C ILE A 535 -1.97 23.28 -8.58
N GLU A 536 -0.64 23.09 -8.62
CA GLU A 536 0.34 24.15 -8.31
C GLU A 536 0.40 25.26 -9.38
N GLN A 537 0.00 24.96 -10.62
CA GLN A 537 -0.05 25.92 -11.73
C GLN A 537 -1.35 26.71 -11.80
N ASP A 538 -2.43 26.25 -11.16
CA ASP A 538 -3.69 26.99 -11.11
C ASP A 538 -3.47 28.37 -10.46
N PRO A 539 -3.83 29.48 -11.12
CA PRO A 539 -3.53 30.83 -10.61
C PRO A 539 -4.16 31.12 -9.24
N VAL A 540 -5.35 30.59 -8.96
CA VAL A 540 -6.08 30.84 -7.70
C VAL A 540 -5.46 30.03 -6.58
N ILE A 541 -5.24 28.73 -6.81
CA ILE A 541 -4.61 27.83 -5.82
C ILE A 541 -3.18 28.28 -5.53
N SER A 542 -2.40 28.57 -6.56
CA SER A 542 -0.99 28.98 -6.43
C SER A 542 -0.85 30.30 -5.66
N GLN A 543 -1.75 31.27 -5.91
CA GLN A 543 -1.81 32.50 -5.14
C GLN A 543 -2.12 32.20 -3.66
N GLN A 544 -3.11 31.36 -3.38
CA GLN A 544 -3.51 31.01 -2.03
C GLN A 544 -2.39 30.29 -1.26
N PHE A 545 -1.73 29.29 -1.87
CA PHE A 545 -0.62 28.56 -1.27
C PHE A 545 0.57 29.50 -0.98
N SER A 546 0.86 30.42 -1.90
CA SER A 546 1.91 31.42 -1.70
C SER A 546 1.62 32.35 -0.52
N LEU A 547 0.36 32.78 -0.37
CA LEU A 547 -0.07 33.61 0.77
C LEU A 547 0.09 32.86 2.10
N TRP A 548 -0.37 31.61 2.19
CA TRP A 548 -0.23 30.80 3.41
C TRP A 548 1.22 30.56 3.79
N ARG A 549 2.09 30.25 2.82
CA ARG A 549 3.52 30.03 3.06
C ARG A 549 4.28 31.29 3.52
N THR A 550 3.77 32.48 3.24
CA THR A 550 4.43 33.75 3.62
C THR A 550 4.13 34.16 5.06
N GLY A 551 3.04 33.66 5.66
CA GLY A 551 2.54 34.08 6.97
C GLY A 551 3.08 33.33 8.19
N GLY A 552 4.22 32.63 8.10
CA GLY A 552 4.72 31.75 9.16
C GLY A 552 3.88 30.48 9.35
N SER A 553 3.10 30.11 8.33
CA SER A 553 2.36 28.86 8.25
C SER A 553 2.97 27.96 7.18
N GLN A 554 2.87 26.65 7.39
CA GLN A 554 3.26 25.63 6.43
C GLN A 554 2.01 25.03 5.80
N VAL A 555 2.06 24.85 4.47
CA VAL A 555 1.03 24.14 3.70
C VAL A 555 1.52 22.72 3.51
N TRP A 556 0.76 21.75 4.03
CA TRP A 556 1.02 20.34 3.82
C TRP A 556 -0.08 19.75 2.95
N THR A 557 0.32 18.96 1.95
CA THR A 557 -0.61 18.14 1.18
C THR A 557 -0.63 16.72 1.75
N GLY A 558 -1.81 16.09 1.72
CA GLY A 558 -1.98 14.68 2.04
C GLY A 558 -1.62 13.77 0.88
N HIS A 559 -2.03 12.51 0.98
CA HIS A 559 -1.89 11.56 -0.12
C HIS A 559 -2.84 11.93 -1.27
N LEU A 560 -2.37 11.81 -2.52
CA LEU A 560 -3.23 11.99 -3.68
C LEU A 560 -4.00 10.70 -3.95
N HIS A 561 -5.30 10.73 -3.68
CA HIS A 561 -6.20 9.63 -3.99
C HIS A 561 -6.61 9.69 -5.46
N LEU A 562 -6.61 8.53 -6.12
CA LEU A 562 -7.09 8.34 -7.47
C LEU A 562 -8.17 7.27 -7.44
N VAL A 563 -9.37 7.59 -7.91
CA VAL A 563 -10.49 6.64 -7.97
C VAL A 563 -11.16 6.64 -9.34
N PRO A 564 -11.57 5.45 -9.83
CA PRO A 564 -12.36 5.36 -11.04
C PRO A 564 -13.84 5.68 -10.78
N VAL A 565 -14.41 6.46 -11.71
CA VAL A 565 -15.84 6.79 -11.74
C VAL A 565 -16.35 6.53 -13.15
N GLY A 566 -17.05 5.40 -13.31
CA GLY A 566 -17.43 4.90 -14.64
C GLY A 566 -16.18 4.65 -15.50
N ARG A 567 -16.04 5.41 -16.58
CA ARG A 567 -14.92 5.34 -17.54
C ARG A 567 -13.90 6.45 -17.36
N THR A 568 -13.99 7.25 -16.30
CA THR A 568 -13.06 8.33 -16.02
C THR A 568 -12.30 8.11 -14.71
N LEU A 569 -11.25 8.88 -14.49
CA LEU A 569 -10.45 8.87 -13.27
C LEU A 569 -10.51 10.25 -12.63
N LEU A 570 -10.86 10.26 -11.35
CA LEU A 570 -10.89 11.48 -10.55
C LEU A 570 -9.85 11.41 -9.44
N TYR A 571 -9.39 12.59 -9.04
CA TYR A 571 -8.31 12.77 -8.06
C TYR A 571 -8.79 13.64 -6.91
N MET A 572 -8.36 13.32 -5.70
CA MET A 572 -8.62 14.11 -4.50
C MET A 572 -7.35 14.23 -3.66
N GLU A 573 -7.01 15.45 -3.26
CA GLU A 573 -5.90 15.77 -2.37
C GLU A 573 -6.39 16.64 -1.19
N PRO A 574 -6.24 16.19 0.06
CA PRO A 574 -6.53 17.02 1.23
C PRO A 574 -5.37 17.99 1.52
N VAL A 575 -5.69 19.23 1.89
CA VAL A 575 -4.69 20.29 2.18
C VAL A 575 -4.81 20.76 3.62
N PHE A 576 -3.70 20.66 4.35
CA PHE A 576 -3.57 21.02 5.75
C PHE A 576 -2.77 22.32 5.92
N LEU A 577 -3.15 23.09 6.94
CA LEU A 577 -2.39 24.24 7.42
C LEU A 577 -1.89 23.98 8.84
N ALA A 578 -0.63 24.29 9.06
CA ALA A 578 0.00 24.22 10.38
C ALA A 578 0.88 25.47 10.59
N ALA A 579 1.04 25.94 11.82
CA ALA A 579 2.09 26.92 12.12
C ALA A 579 3.49 26.27 12.09
N GLU A 580 4.55 27.06 11.95
CA GLU A 580 5.93 26.55 11.80
C GLU A 580 6.47 25.75 13.00
N GLU A 581 6.04 26.05 14.22
CA GLU A 581 6.50 25.39 15.46
C GLU A 581 5.31 24.77 16.22
N ASP A 582 5.47 23.52 16.66
CA ASP A 582 4.57 22.77 17.56
C ASP A 582 3.07 22.83 17.23
N ALA A 583 2.73 22.98 15.95
CA ALA A 583 1.36 23.19 15.51
C ALA A 583 0.59 21.89 15.23
N ILE A 584 -0.70 21.92 15.55
CA ILE A 584 -1.65 20.90 15.13
C ILE A 584 -2.04 21.21 13.68
N PRO A 585 -1.86 20.27 12.73
CA PRO A 585 -2.25 20.49 11.35
C PRO A 585 -3.77 20.42 11.20
N ASP A 586 -4.39 21.52 10.76
CA ASP A 586 -5.82 21.63 10.52
C ASP A 586 -6.13 21.41 9.02
N LEU A 587 -7.03 20.47 8.72
CA LEU A 587 -7.49 20.21 7.36
C LEU A 587 -8.37 21.37 6.88
N THR A 588 -7.86 22.14 5.91
CA THR A 588 -8.45 23.44 5.54
C THR A 588 -9.14 23.41 4.19
N ARG A 589 -8.61 22.66 3.21
CA ARG A 589 -9.19 22.55 1.85
C ARG A 589 -9.16 21.13 1.32
N PHE A 590 -10.04 20.88 0.35
CA PHE A 590 -9.94 19.74 -0.56
C PHE A 590 -9.65 20.25 -1.95
N VAL A 591 -8.74 19.58 -2.65
CA VAL A 591 -8.52 19.81 -4.08
C VAL A 591 -9.02 18.59 -4.82
N VAL A 592 -9.87 18.79 -5.81
CA VAL A 592 -10.34 17.71 -6.69
C VAL A 592 -10.00 18.01 -8.14
N SER A 593 -9.75 16.97 -8.91
CA SER A 593 -9.41 17.08 -10.32
C SER A 593 -9.96 15.92 -11.14
N ASP A 594 -10.23 16.18 -12.41
CA ASP A 594 -10.48 15.17 -13.45
C ASP A 594 -9.24 14.92 -14.34
N GLY A 595 -8.07 15.37 -13.89
CA GLY A 595 -6.79 15.31 -14.60
C GLY A 595 -6.47 16.54 -15.46
N TYR A 596 -7.45 17.41 -15.76
CA TYR A 596 -7.23 18.58 -16.63
C TYR A 596 -7.77 19.88 -16.04
N ARG A 597 -8.76 19.78 -15.17
CA ARG A 597 -9.37 20.88 -14.43
C ARG A 597 -9.16 20.61 -12.95
N VAL A 598 -9.09 21.68 -12.17
CA VAL A 598 -8.94 21.60 -10.71
C VAL A 598 -9.96 22.51 -10.06
N ALA A 599 -10.45 22.10 -8.90
CA ALA A 599 -11.25 22.93 -8.03
C ALA A 599 -10.75 22.74 -6.59
N MET A 600 -10.72 23.83 -5.81
CA MET A 600 -10.31 23.82 -4.43
C MET A 600 -11.33 24.57 -3.58
N GLU A 601 -12.00 23.87 -2.67
CA GLU A 601 -12.98 24.47 -1.75
C GLU A 601 -12.76 23.96 -0.31
N GLU A 602 -13.55 24.47 0.63
CA GLU A 602 -13.41 24.10 2.04
C GLU A 602 -13.83 22.67 2.29
N THR A 603 -14.93 22.22 1.69
CA THR A 603 -15.45 20.85 1.82
C THR A 603 -15.26 20.04 0.54
N LEU A 604 -15.21 18.72 0.69
CA LEU A 604 -15.12 17.78 -0.42
C LEU A 604 -16.33 17.94 -1.36
N GLN A 605 -17.54 18.04 -0.80
CA GLN A 605 -18.76 18.21 -1.58
C GLN A 605 -18.76 19.51 -2.40
N GLU A 606 -18.36 20.64 -1.81
CA GLU A 606 -18.22 21.91 -2.54
C GLU A 606 -17.16 21.82 -3.64
N SER A 607 -16.05 21.14 -3.37
CA SER A 607 -14.97 20.95 -4.35
C SER A 607 -15.46 20.15 -5.56
N ILE A 608 -16.21 19.06 -5.33
CA ILE A 608 -16.84 18.26 -6.39
C ILE A 608 -17.84 19.11 -7.19
N GLN A 609 -18.70 19.87 -6.51
CA GLN A 609 -19.68 20.74 -7.18
C GLN A 609 -19.01 21.88 -7.96
N ALA A 610 -17.91 22.43 -7.47
CA ALA A 610 -17.12 23.43 -8.17
C ALA A 610 -16.49 22.83 -9.43
N LEU A 611 -15.89 21.64 -9.35
CA LEU A 611 -15.34 20.94 -10.50
C LEU A 611 -16.44 20.60 -11.53
N ALA A 612 -17.60 20.13 -11.08
CA ALA A 612 -18.76 19.87 -11.93
C ALA A 612 -19.22 21.11 -12.70
N ARG A 613 -19.32 22.27 -12.05
CA ARG A 613 -19.68 23.54 -12.71
C ARG A 613 -18.65 23.97 -13.74
N ILE A 614 -17.35 23.82 -13.45
CA ILE A 614 -16.29 24.10 -14.42
C ILE A 614 -16.42 23.13 -15.60
N ALA A 615 -16.80 21.88 -15.31
CA ALA A 615 -16.96 20.87 -16.33
C ALA A 615 -18.08 21.17 -17.32
N ASP A 616 -19.24 21.57 -16.79
CA ASP A 616 -20.42 21.96 -17.55
C ASP A 616 -20.19 23.27 -18.32
N ALA A 617 -19.54 24.27 -17.72
CA ALA A 617 -19.23 25.54 -18.38
C ALA A 617 -18.23 25.40 -19.55
N SER A 618 -17.47 24.30 -19.57
CA SER A 618 -16.55 23.96 -20.66
C SER A 618 -17.23 23.15 -21.77
N ALA A 619 -18.45 22.64 -21.55
CA ALA A 619 -19.30 22.17 -22.62
C ALA A 619 -19.87 23.39 -23.35
N PRO A 620 -19.80 23.49 -24.68
CA PRO A 620 -20.50 24.57 -25.36
C PRO A 620 -21.98 24.47 -25.02
N ASP A 621 -22.55 25.56 -24.52
CA ASP A 621 -24.00 25.76 -24.40
C ASP A 621 -24.63 25.55 -25.79
N LEU A 622 -25.00 24.31 -26.11
CA LEU A 622 -26.11 24.06 -27.02
C LEU A 622 -27.35 24.37 -26.21
N ILE A 623 -27.71 25.66 -26.20
CA ILE A 623 -29.01 26.13 -25.72
C ILE A 623 -30.07 25.44 -26.58
N PHE A 624 -30.56 24.29 -26.15
CA PHE A 624 -31.87 23.81 -26.54
C PHE A 624 -32.88 24.60 -25.70
N ALA A 625 -33.19 25.81 -26.17
CA ALA A 625 -34.35 26.53 -25.67
C ALA A 625 -35.59 25.71 -26.04
N ASP A 626 -36.23 25.12 -25.02
CA ASP A 626 -37.47 24.35 -25.16
C ASP A 626 -38.68 25.29 -25.34
N GLY A 627 -38.59 26.13 -26.38
CA GLY A 627 -39.66 26.93 -26.92
C GLY A 627 -39.70 26.72 -28.43
N PRO A 628 -40.86 26.79 -29.08
CA PRO A 628 -40.93 26.69 -30.54
C PRO A 628 -40.26 27.94 -31.13
N VAL A 629 -38.95 27.85 -31.35
CA VAL A 629 -38.23 28.79 -32.20
C VAL A 629 -38.36 28.24 -33.61
N ASP A 630 -39.20 28.93 -34.37
CA ASP A 630 -39.34 28.78 -35.81
C ASP A 630 -37.97 29.08 -36.44
N LEU A 631 -37.17 28.03 -36.64
CA LEU A 631 -35.98 28.13 -37.47
C LEU A 631 -36.47 28.57 -38.85
N PRO A 632 -35.95 29.66 -39.43
CA PRO A 632 -36.23 29.94 -40.82
C PRO A 632 -35.72 28.72 -41.59
N SER A 633 -36.64 27.93 -42.13
CA SER A 633 -36.32 26.91 -43.11
C SER A 633 -35.60 27.65 -44.23
N LEU A 634 -34.30 27.47 -44.36
CA LEU A 634 -33.59 27.87 -45.56
C LEU A 634 -34.16 27.01 -46.68
N ASP A 635 -35.05 27.65 -47.45
CA ASP A 635 -35.68 27.10 -48.63
C ASP A 635 -34.58 26.73 -49.61
N THR A 636 -34.21 25.45 -49.61
CA THR A 636 -33.08 24.90 -50.38
C THR A 636 -33.45 24.72 -51.85
N ASP A 637 -34.71 25.00 -52.21
CA ASP A 637 -35.22 24.99 -53.58
C ASP A 637 -34.74 26.21 -54.41
N GLN A 638 -34.06 27.19 -53.80
CA GLN A 638 -33.51 28.37 -54.48
C GLN A 638 -31.98 28.44 -54.55
N TRP A 639 -31.25 27.41 -54.10
CA TRP A 639 -29.81 27.37 -54.31
C TRP A 639 -29.53 27.02 -55.78
N PRO A 640 -28.87 27.91 -56.56
CA PRO A 640 -28.71 27.64 -57.98
C PRO A 640 -27.77 26.46 -58.17
N ALA A 641 -28.19 25.47 -58.95
CA ALA A 641 -27.31 24.41 -59.46
C ALA A 641 -26.04 24.98 -60.14
N GLU A 642 -26.12 26.22 -60.64
CA GLU A 642 -25.01 27.02 -61.16
C GLU A 642 -23.90 27.30 -60.14
N ALA A 643 -24.22 27.49 -58.86
CA ALA A 643 -23.21 27.73 -57.82
C ALA A 643 -22.39 26.47 -57.53
N LEU A 644 -23.06 25.31 -57.48
CA LEU A 644 -22.38 24.02 -57.32
C LEU A 644 -21.52 23.70 -58.56
N ALA A 645 -22.03 23.97 -59.77
CA ALA A 645 -21.28 23.78 -61.00
C ALA A 645 -20.01 24.64 -61.07
N LEU A 646 -20.06 25.91 -60.63
CA LEU A 646 -18.89 26.78 -60.56
C LEU A 646 -17.86 26.30 -59.54
N LEU A 647 -18.30 25.73 -58.42
CA LEU A 647 -17.42 25.11 -57.42
C LEU A 647 -16.71 23.86 -57.98
N GLU A 648 -17.45 23.00 -58.71
CA GLU A 648 -16.88 21.81 -59.35
C GLU A 648 -15.87 22.17 -60.46
N VAL A 649 -16.11 23.25 -61.21
CA VAL A 649 -15.16 23.79 -62.20
C VAL A 649 -13.90 24.31 -61.51
N ALA A 650 -14.03 25.02 -60.39
CA ALA A 650 -12.89 25.47 -59.60
C ALA A 650 -12.05 24.27 -59.11
N ASP A 651 -12.68 23.26 -58.52
CA ASP A 651 -11.97 22.05 -58.06
C ASP A 651 -11.29 21.28 -59.21
N GLY A 652 -11.91 21.25 -60.39
CA GLY A 652 -11.32 20.70 -61.60
C GLY A 652 -10.04 21.46 -62.03
N ALA A 653 -10.11 22.78 -62.09
CA ALA A 653 -8.98 23.64 -62.47
C ALA A 653 -7.81 23.54 -61.47
N LEU A 654 -8.13 23.43 -60.17
CA LEU A 654 -7.15 23.24 -59.10
C LEU A 654 -6.41 21.90 -59.26
N ARG A 655 -7.11 20.82 -59.61
CA ARG A 655 -6.51 19.49 -59.84
C ARG A 655 -5.59 19.45 -61.06
N THR A 656 -5.84 20.30 -62.05
CA THR A 656 -4.98 20.42 -63.24
C THR A 656 -3.88 21.48 -63.08
N GLY A 657 -3.80 22.17 -61.93
CA GLY A 657 -2.81 23.21 -61.66
C GLY A 657 -3.04 24.53 -62.42
N ASP A 658 -4.26 24.76 -62.91
CA ASP A 658 -4.66 26.01 -63.56
C ASP A 658 -5.21 27.00 -62.52
N PHE A 659 -4.29 27.72 -61.88
CA PHE A 659 -4.63 28.67 -60.82
C PHE A 659 -5.39 29.89 -61.31
N GLN A 660 -5.27 30.24 -62.60
CA GLN A 660 -6.03 31.35 -63.17
C GLN A 660 -7.48 30.93 -63.38
N GLY A 661 -7.73 29.76 -63.98
CA GLY A 661 -9.08 29.21 -64.13
C GLY A 661 -9.78 28.95 -62.79
N PHE A 662 -9.03 28.55 -61.75
CA PHE A 662 -9.55 28.45 -60.38
C PHE A 662 -9.99 29.80 -59.81
N GLY A 663 -9.17 30.84 -59.98
CA GLY A 663 -9.48 32.19 -59.51
C GLY A 663 -10.71 32.76 -60.19
N ASP A 664 -10.80 32.63 -61.52
CA ASP A 664 -11.92 33.12 -62.31
C ASP A 664 -13.25 32.44 -61.91
N ALA A 665 -13.23 31.11 -61.68
CA ALA A 665 -14.42 30.36 -61.25
C ALA A 665 -14.90 30.74 -59.83
N LEU A 666 -13.97 31.04 -58.92
CA LEU A 666 -14.29 31.49 -57.56
C LEU A 666 -14.84 32.92 -57.52
N ASP A 667 -14.32 33.80 -58.36
CA ASP A 667 -14.83 35.17 -58.49
C ASP A 667 -16.24 35.19 -59.11
N GLU A 668 -16.51 34.34 -60.10
CA GLU A 668 -17.85 34.15 -60.66
C GLU A 668 -18.83 33.55 -59.63
N LEU A 669 -18.39 32.56 -58.85
CA LEU A 669 -19.18 31.97 -57.77
C LEU A 669 -19.52 33.02 -56.70
N ARG A 670 -18.53 33.84 -56.30
CA ARG A 670 -18.74 34.94 -55.35
C ARG A 670 -19.74 35.96 -55.88
N ALA A 671 -19.61 36.38 -57.13
CA ALA A 671 -20.52 37.33 -57.76
C ALA A 671 -21.95 36.77 -57.93
N LEU A 672 -22.10 35.46 -58.11
CA LEU A 672 -23.39 34.77 -58.15
C LEU A 672 -24.04 34.75 -56.76
N LEU A 673 -23.30 34.38 -55.73
CA LEU A 673 -23.77 34.34 -54.35
C LEU A 673 -24.09 35.73 -53.79
N GLU A 674 -23.33 36.75 -54.17
CA GLU A 674 -23.61 38.15 -53.83
C GLU A 674 -24.93 38.61 -54.46
N ARG A 675 -25.19 38.27 -55.73
CA ARG A 675 -26.46 38.57 -56.40
C ARG A 675 -27.67 37.87 -55.77
N LEU A 676 -27.48 36.66 -55.26
CA LEU A 676 -28.53 35.88 -54.61
C LEU A 676 -28.78 36.33 -53.17
N SER A 677 -27.75 36.84 -52.48
CA SER A 677 -27.90 37.35 -51.12
C SER A 677 -28.54 38.74 -51.08
N THR A 678 -28.42 39.55 -52.14
CA THR A 678 -29.20 40.78 -52.32
C THR A 678 -30.53 40.49 -53.02
N GLY A 679 -31.51 39.94 -52.31
CA GLY A 679 -32.90 39.84 -52.81
C GLY A 679 -33.51 41.20 -53.20
N PRO A 680 -34.61 41.24 -53.98
CA PRO A 680 -35.14 42.50 -54.52
C PRO A 680 -35.61 43.42 -53.40
N THR A 681 -35.11 44.65 -53.38
CA THR A 681 -35.58 45.70 -52.47
C THR A 681 -37.05 45.99 -52.73
N ASN A 682 -37.90 45.70 -51.75
CA ASN A 682 -39.25 46.23 -51.61
C ASN A 682 -39.37 46.99 -50.29
#